data_AF-A2YEB0-F1
#
_entry.id   AF-A2YEB0-F1
#
_cell.length_a   1.000
_cell.length_b   1.000
_cell.length_c   1.000
_cell.angle_alpha   90.00
_cell.angle_beta   90.00
_cell.angle_gamma   90.00
#
_symmetry.space_group_name_H-M   'P 1'
#
loop_
_entity.id
_entity.type
_entity.pdbx_description
1 polymer ?
#
loop_
_entity_poly.entity_id
_entity_poly.type
_entity_poly.pdbx_seq_one_letter_code
_entity_poly.pdbx_strand_id
1 'polypeptide(L)'
;MDAETVEMYAEDRRARAQEEVFLPLRRLFARTTVETVILEEPSVTAALVRYAADSGVRNLVVGSTSLNWFKRILRLRDVPSTVLKAMPCSCNVFVVSRHRLTIKFANQARTSKSSACVRTQSISHKSFSRIQKNWLLDKQSLHDHPEDGTPKSSGDTSYAGSHTCSSRSTSTNAGKSSGSHGRSLFGSLGRKTPGRDVNTDPDAIGRLKEIPYVALSSIDEDLQSQPVDEVAKLRKELQDTLVMYDKACEDLVHAKKKIKVLSSECTEEAKKVQDALHREELLKQKVADEKTRHLEAVTEVEMAKTLFAQEAFSKHKAEIVADMVIAEKTKVMDALLSTGKSCRRYSKREIQLATDNFSDAKKIGEGGYGNVYRCTLDHTEVAVKVIQQDSSDKIDEFLREVEILSQLHHPNLVLLLGFCPEIGCLVYEYMENGSLEDQLINNKGQQSLHWFLRIQIIFEVACGLAFLHATKPEPIVHRDLKPGNILLDKNYVSKIGDVGLAKLISDIVPEGLTEYRDTAVAGTLYYMDPEYQLTGTIRPKSDVYALGIIILQLLTGKRPHGLILSAEEAIKKDSISDVLDSSQIDWPIAEAEILAKLAVRCTALKCRDRPSLESEVLPEIESILSRITASPTLRSPNAAVPSHFICPILQEVMDDPYVAADGHTYEHRAIKAWLKKHKTSPVTKQRLQYLSIIPNHSLRVAIQQWKSQSS
;
A
#
# COMPACT_ATOMS: atom_id res chain seq x y z
N MET A 1 12.58 3.72 33.27
CA MET A 1 12.65 4.40 31.97
C MET A 1 11.73 5.59 32.10
N ASP A 2 12.17 6.77 31.67
CA ASP A 2 11.28 7.90 31.43
C ASP A 2 10.30 7.56 30.28
N ALA A 3 9.22 8.35 30.15
CA ALA A 3 8.19 8.11 29.15
C ALA A 3 8.69 8.39 27.72
N GLU A 4 9.55 9.39 27.57
CA GLU A 4 10.08 9.90 26.30
C GLU A 4 10.99 8.86 25.60
N THR A 5 11.82 8.15 26.36
CA THR A 5 12.64 7.02 25.86
C THR A 5 11.78 5.82 25.46
N VAL A 6 10.67 5.57 26.16
CA VAL A 6 9.73 4.50 25.81
C VAL A 6 8.97 4.84 24.53
N GLU A 7 8.58 6.11 24.36
CA GLU A 7 7.91 6.63 23.17
C GLU A 7 8.84 6.63 21.96
N MET A 8 10.05 7.17 22.09
CA MET A 8 11.10 7.12 21.05
C MET A 8 11.44 5.67 20.64
N TYR A 9 11.54 4.73 21.59
CA TYR A 9 11.73 3.31 21.28
C TYR A 9 10.50 2.70 20.58
N ALA A 10 9.28 3.09 20.95
CA ALA A 10 8.07 2.65 20.25
C ALA A 10 8.04 3.18 18.80
N GLU A 11 8.43 4.44 18.57
CA GLU A 11 8.51 5.04 17.23
C GLU A 11 9.58 4.39 16.35
N ASP A 12 10.81 4.18 16.84
CA ASP A 12 11.85 3.40 16.12
C ASP A 12 11.33 2.00 15.75
N ARG A 13 10.64 1.33 16.68
CA ARG A 13 10.08 -0.01 16.43
C ARG A 13 8.89 0.01 15.47
N ARG A 14 8.11 1.09 15.41
CA ARG A 14 7.05 1.29 14.39
C ARG A 14 7.67 1.54 13.01
N ALA A 15 8.68 2.40 12.91
CA ALA A 15 9.38 2.69 11.67
C ALA A 15 10.02 1.42 11.07
N ARG A 16 10.79 0.68 11.87
CA ARG A 16 11.36 -0.62 11.45
C ARG A 16 10.29 -1.63 11.05
N ALA A 17 9.18 -1.71 11.77
CA ALA A 17 8.08 -2.60 11.37
C ALA A 17 7.47 -2.21 10.01
N GLN A 18 7.41 -0.91 9.69
CA GLN A 18 6.95 -0.44 8.38
C GLN A 18 7.93 -0.79 7.25
N GLU A 19 9.24 -0.59 7.46
CA GLU A 19 10.27 -0.84 6.44
C GLU A 19 10.69 -2.31 6.31
N GLU A 20 11.00 -2.99 7.41
CA GLU A 20 11.54 -4.35 7.41
C GLU A 20 10.44 -5.42 7.24
N VAL A 21 9.28 -5.23 7.89
CA VAL A 21 8.24 -6.27 7.99
C VAL A 21 7.08 -6.02 7.02
N PHE A 22 6.56 -4.81 6.94
CA PHE A 22 5.38 -4.52 6.12
C PHE A 22 5.69 -4.16 4.66
N LEU A 23 6.83 -3.53 4.35
CA LEU A 23 7.17 -3.17 2.97
C LEU A 23 7.27 -4.39 2.03
N PRO A 24 7.91 -5.53 2.40
CA PRO A 24 7.89 -6.73 1.58
C PRO A 24 6.48 -7.27 1.40
N LEU A 25 5.69 -7.34 2.48
CA LEU A 25 4.31 -7.83 2.44
C LEU A 25 3.40 -6.96 1.56
N ARG A 26 3.52 -5.63 1.62
CA ARG A 26 2.78 -4.71 0.74
C ARG A 26 3.14 -4.91 -0.73
N ARG A 27 4.43 -5.11 -1.05
CA ARG A 27 4.90 -5.43 -2.42
C ARG A 27 4.26 -6.74 -2.94
N LEU A 28 4.14 -7.79 -2.11
CA LEU A 28 3.48 -9.06 -2.48
C LEU A 28 2.00 -8.90 -2.87
N PHE A 29 1.32 -7.89 -2.32
CA PHE A 29 -0.11 -7.64 -2.52
C PHE A 29 -0.40 -6.36 -3.34
N ALA A 30 0.54 -5.86 -4.15
CA ALA A 30 0.40 -4.59 -4.88
C ALA A 30 -0.86 -4.47 -5.80
N ARG A 31 -1.52 -5.59 -6.13
CA ARG A 31 -2.78 -5.64 -6.90
C ARG A 31 -4.05 -5.68 -6.04
N THR A 32 -3.93 -5.62 -4.72
CA THR A 32 -5.02 -5.74 -3.74
C THR A 32 -4.88 -4.64 -2.68
N THR A 33 -5.97 -4.00 -2.28
CA THR A 33 -5.95 -3.04 -1.17
C THR A 33 -5.63 -3.74 0.15
N VAL A 34 -4.42 -3.54 0.67
CA VAL A 34 -3.96 -4.10 1.95
C VAL A 34 -3.59 -2.98 2.91
N GLU A 35 -4.27 -2.95 4.04
CA GLU A 35 -3.94 -2.11 5.18
C GLU A 35 -3.01 -2.86 6.14
N THR A 36 -2.06 -2.17 6.77
CA THR A 36 -1.09 -2.74 7.71
C THR A 36 -1.18 -1.99 9.02
N VAL A 37 -1.48 -2.69 10.11
CA VAL A 37 -1.77 -2.08 11.41
C VAL A 37 -0.82 -2.63 12.48
N ILE A 38 -0.25 -1.73 13.26
CA ILE A 38 0.54 -2.05 14.46
C ILE A 38 -0.40 -1.99 15.67
N LEU A 39 -0.36 -3.03 16.50
CA LEU A 39 -1.23 -3.14 17.68
C LEU A 39 -0.36 -3.19 18.95
N GLU A 40 -0.56 -2.21 19.81
CA GLU A 40 0.17 -2.07 21.07
C GLU A 40 -0.73 -2.50 22.24
N GLU A 41 -0.41 -3.63 22.85
CA GLU A 41 -1.08 -4.15 24.05
C GLU A 41 -0.11 -5.00 24.89
N PRO A 42 -0.37 -5.19 26.21
CA PRO A 42 0.42 -6.08 27.07
C PRO A 42 0.43 -7.56 26.66
N SER A 43 -0.41 -7.96 25.70
CA SER A 43 -0.43 -9.30 25.15
C SER A 43 -0.92 -9.31 23.70
N VAL A 44 -0.23 -10.07 22.84
CA VAL A 44 -0.63 -10.32 21.44
C VAL A 44 -2.08 -10.84 21.34
N THR A 45 -2.55 -11.63 22.30
CA THR A 45 -3.95 -12.08 22.30
C THR A 45 -4.92 -10.94 22.63
N ALA A 46 -4.58 -10.04 23.55
CA ALA A 46 -5.41 -8.89 23.88
C ALA A 46 -5.50 -7.91 22.70
N ALA A 47 -4.37 -7.60 22.06
CA ALA A 47 -4.30 -6.82 20.81
C ALA A 47 -5.26 -7.37 19.74
N LEU A 48 -5.10 -8.65 19.37
CA LEU A 48 -5.89 -9.26 18.30
C LEU A 48 -7.38 -9.34 18.64
N VAL A 49 -7.74 -9.61 19.90
CA VAL A 49 -9.15 -9.70 20.33
C VAL A 49 -9.81 -8.32 20.37
N ARG A 50 -9.14 -7.30 20.93
CA ARG A 50 -9.68 -5.94 20.99
C ARG A 50 -9.81 -5.34 19.59
N TYR A 51 -8.75 -5.38 18.79
CA TYR A 51 -8.78 -4.87 17.42
C TYR A 51 -9.87 -5.54 16.56
N ALA A 52 -10.04 -6.86 16.66
CA ALA A 52 -11.09 -7.55 15.92
C ALA A 52 -12.52 -7.18 16.39
N ALA A 53 -12.70 -6.86 17.68
CA ALA A 53 -13.96 -6.38 18.22
C ALA A 53 -14.28 -4.95 17.76
N ASP A 54 -13.31 -4.05 17.86
CA ASP A 54 -13.47 -2.62 17.58
C ASP A 54 -13.58 -2.33 16.07
N SER A 55 -12.79 -3.03 15.24
CA SER A 55 -12.73 -2.81 13.78
C SER A 55 -13.72 -3.68 12.99
N GLY A 56 -14.57 -4.46 13.64
CA GLY A 56 -15.59 -5.29 12.97
C GLY A 56 -15.04 -6.43 12.10
N VAL A 57 -13.86 -6.97 12.45
CA VAL A 57 -13.18 -8.02 11.67
C VAL A 57 -14.04 -9.30 11.64
N ARG A 58 -14.52 -9.67 10.46
CA ARG A 58 -15.38 -10.87 10.27
C ARG A 58 -14.62 -12.18 10.15
N ASN A 59 -13.36 -12.15 9.72
CA ASN A 59 -12.51 -13.32 9.53
C ASN A 59 -11.08 -13.01 10.00
N LEU A 60 -10.55 -13.80 10.92
CA LEU A 60 -9.16 -13.74 11.37
C LEU A 60 -8.44 -15.05 11.06
N VAL A 61 -7.28 -14.97 10.40
CA VAL A 61 -6.43 -16.12 10.09
C VAL A 61 -5.12 -16.02 10.89
N VAL A 62 -4.73 -17.10 11.59
CA VAL A 62 -3.56 -17.11 12.49
C VAL A 62 -2.74 -18.39 12.27
N GLY A 63 -1.43 -18.24 12.09
CA GLY A 63 -0.50 -19.38 12.01
C GLY A 63 -0.21 -20.02 13.37
N SER A 64 0.05 -21.33 13.40
CA SER A 64 0.40 -22.08 14.62
C SER A 64 1.53 -23.09 14.39
N THR A 65 2.56 -23.02 15.24
CA THR A 65 3.74 -23.90 15.19
C THR A 65 3.57 -25.14 16.09
N SER A 66 3.79 -26.32 15.51
CA SER A 66 3.59 -27.62 16.17
C SER A 66 4.82 -28.08 16.99
N LEU A 67 5.47 -27.17 17.74
CA LEU A 67 6.67 -27.46 18.53
C LEU A 67 6.32 -27.71 20.00
N ASN A 68 5.77 -28.89 20.30
CA ASN A 68 5.36 -29.28 21.66
C ASN A 68 6.53 -29.41 22.65
N TRP A 69 7.78 -29.53 22.20
CA TRP A 69 8.95 -29.69 23.08
C TRP A 69 9.43 -28.35 23.66
N PHE A 70 9.59 -27.31 22.84
CA PHE A 70 9.94 -25.96 23.29
C PHE A 70 8.90 -25.35 24.25
N LYS A 71 7.61 -25.69 24.11
CA LYS A 71 6.53 -25.23 25.01
C LYS A 71 6.78 -25.56 26.49
N ARG A 72 7.52 -26.63 26.79
CA ARG A 72 7.83 -27.05 28.16
C ARG A 72 8.96 -26.25 28.83
N ILE A 73 9.87 -25.68 28.04
CA ILE A 73 11.08 -24.99 28.53
C ILE A 73 10.83 -23.49 28.73
N LEU A 74 10.07 -22.85 27.83
CA LEU A 74 9.93 -21.37 27.79
C LEU A 74 8.63 -20.81 28.40
N ARG A 75 7.71 -21.64 28.91
CA ARG A 75 6.39 -21.22 29.45
C ARG A 75 5.55 -20.31 28.53
N LEU A 76 5.83 -20.28 27.23
CA LEU A 76 5.11 -19.48 26.23
C LEU A 76 3.64 -19.91 26.14
N ARG A 77 2.71 -18.97 26.39
CA ARG A 77 1.27 -19.19 26.19
C ARG A 77 0.96 -19.42 24.70
N ASP A 78 0.07 -20.36 24.43
CA ASP A 78 -0.35 -20.72 23.06
C ASP A 78 -1.28 -19.63 22.50
N VAL A 79 -0.70 -18.60 21.87
CA VAL A 79 -1.45 -17.44 21.35
C VAL A 79 -2.58 -17.85 20.40
N PRO A 80 -2.38 -18.70 19.36
CA PRO A 80 -3.47 -19.12 18.48
C PRO A 80 -4.61 -19.84 19.21
N SER A 81 -4.30 -20.71 20.18
CA SER A 81 -5.32 -21.39 20.99
C SER A 81 -6.04 -20.45 21.96
N THR A 82 -5.38 -19.40 22.43
CA THR A 82 -5.98 -18.40 23.33
C THR A 82 -6.86 -17.44 22.54
N VAL A 83 -6.40 -16.96 21.39
CA VAL A 83 -7.16 -16.17 20.41
C VAL A 83 -8.42 -16.91 19.98
N LEU A 84 -8.33 -18.19 19.60
CA LEU A 84 -9.50 -18.98 19.20
C LEU A 84 -10.56 -19.07 20.32
N LYS A 85 -10.15 -19.16 21.59
CA LYS A 85 -11.09 -19.12 22.72
C LYS A 85 -11.68 -17.73 22.93
N ALA A 86 -10.83 -16.70 23.02
CA ALA A 86 -11.18 -15.35 23.44
C ALA A 86 -11.85 -14.46 22.37
N MET A 87 -11.72 -14.80 21.07
CA MET A 87 -12.30 -14.00 19.99
C MET A 87 -13.84 -13.87 20.11
N PRO A 88 -14.44 -12.69 19.85
CA PRO A 88 -15.88 -12.51 19.88
C PRO A 88 -16.64 -13.45 18.94
N CYS A 89 -17.90 -13.74 19.27
CA CYS A 89 -18.77 -14.61 18.48
C CYS A 89 -19.18 -14.03 17.12
N SER A 90 -18.76 -12.80 16.78
CA SER A 90 -18.96 -12.13 15.49
C SER A 90 -17.83 -12.42 14.47
N CYS A 91 -16.70 -12.99 14.89
CA CYS A 91 -15.53 -13.21 14.05
C CYS A 91 -15.25 -14.72 13.86
N ASN A 92 -15.08 -15.13 12.60
CA ASN A 92 -14.58 -16.47 12.26
C ASN A 92 -13.07 -16.54 12.50
N VAL A 93 -12.58 -17.53 13.25
CA VAL A 93 -11.14 -17.72 13.50
C VAL A 93 -10.66 -18.98 12.80
N PHE A 94 -9.62 -18.82 11.97
CA PHE A 94 -8.95 -19.88 11.23
C PHE A 94 -7.52 -20.04 11.76
N VAL A 95 -7.26 -21.09 12.54
CA VAL A 95 -5.92 -21.43 13.01
C VAL A 95 -5.27 -22.42 12.05
N VAL A 96 -4.29 -21.94 11.28
CA VAL A 96 -3.56 -22.70 10.26
C VAL A 96 -2.30 -23.30 10.90
N SER A 97 -2.17 -24.62 10.86
CA SER A 97 -0.95 -25.34 11.27
C SER A 97 -0.47 -26.24 10.14
N ARG A 98 0.78 -26.73 10.22
CA ARG A 98 1.44 -27.52 9.16
C ARG A 98 0.60 -28.67 8.57
N HIS A 99 -0.28 -29.30 9.36
CA HIS A 99 -1.09 -30.45 8.91
C HIS A 99 -2.60 -30.32 9.17
N ARG A 100 -3.05 -29.20 9.76
CA ARG A 100 -4.42 -29.08 10.30
C ARG A 100 -4.90 -27.64 10.27
N LEU A 101 -6.17 -27.47 9.93
CA LEU A 101 -6.91 -26.22 10.01
C LEU A 101 -7.95 -26.35 11.13
N THR A 102 -7.87 -25.51 12.17
CA THR A 102 -8.92 -25.42 13.19
C THR A 102 -9.75 -24.17 12.94
N ILE A 103 -11.06 -24.34 12.74
CA ILE A 103 -12.00 -23.26 12.44
C ILE A 103 -12.96 -23.08 13.62
N LYS A 104 -13.13 -21.85 14.08
CA LYS A 104 -14.25 -21.40 14.93
C LYS A 104 -15.12 -20.48 14.09
N PHE A 105 -16.37 -20.87 13.86
CA PHE A 105 -17.33 -20.03 13.15
C PHE A 105 -17.98 -19.00 14.09
N ALA A 106 -18.29 -17.84 13.54
CA ALA A 106 -19.14 -16.83 14.16
C ALA A 106 -20.59 -17.33 14.27
N ASN A 107 -21.27 -16.99 15.36
CA ASN A 107 -22.68 -17.35 15.55
C ASN A 107 -23.57 -16.38 14.77
N GLN A 108 -24.04 -16.81 13.60
CA GLN A 108 -25.21 -16.19 12.97
C GLN A 108 -26.44 -16.47 13.86
N ALA A 109 -27.00 -15.41 14.45
CA ALA A 109 -27.92 -15.54 15.56
C ALA A 109 -29.25 -16.22 15.18
N ARG A 110 -29.77 -17.06 16.08
CA ARG A 110 -31.21 -17.29 16.21
C ARG A 110 -31.67 -16.77 17.56
N THR A 111 -32.75 -15.98 17.54
CA THR A 111 -33.37 -15.35 18.70
C THR A 111 -34.13 -16.37 19.54
N SER A 112 -33.45 -17.05 20.46
CA SER A 112 -34.09 -17.72 21.60
C SER A 112 -33.09 -17.90 22.75
N LYS A 113 -33.59 -17.86 23.99
CA LYS A 113 -32.77 -18.04 25.20
C LYS A 113 -32.27 -19.49 25.30
N SER A 114 -31.09 -19.77 24.73
CA SER A 114 -30.33 -21.00 24.98
C SER A 114 -28.84 -20.76 24.71
N SER A 115 -27.99 -21.09 25.68
CA SER A 115 -26.53 -20.98 25.57
C SER A 115 -25.96 -22.13 24.71
N ALA A 116 -26.11 -22.02 23.39
CA ALA A 116 -25.74 -23.08 22.44
C ALA A 116 -24.32 -22.90 21.84
N CYS A 117 -23.48 -23.89 22.16
CA CYS A 117 -22.16 -24.23 21.64
C CYS A 117 -21.61 -23.48 20.39
N VAL A 118 -20.46 -22.83 20.57
CA VAL A 118 -19.54 -22.44 19.48
C VAL A 118 -18.98 -23.69 18.81
N ARG A 119 -19.36 -23.97 17.56
CA ARG A 119 -18.91 -25.16 16.83
C ARG A 119 -17.48 -25.00 16.32
N THR A 120 -16.51 -25.36 17.16
CA THR A 120 -15.10 -25.49 16.75
C THR A 120 -14.92 -26.78 15.93
N GLN A 121 -14.48 -26.66 14.68
CA GLN A 121 -14.18 -27.79 13.81
C GLN A 121 -12.67 -27.90 13.59
N SER A 122 -12.10 -29.07 13.88
CA SER A 122 -10.70 -29.37 13.60
C SER A 122 -10.64 -30.28 12.36
N ILE A 123 -10.21 -29.73 11.23
CA ILE A 123 -10.27 -30.35 9.91
C ILE A 123 -8.84 -30.60 9.41
N SER A 124 -8.56 -31.76 8.82
CA SER A 124 -7.29 -31.97 8.13
C SER A 124 -7.26 -31.11 6.86
N HIS A 125 -6.09 -30.63 6.41
CA HIS A 125 -6.03 -29.84 5.17
C HIS A 125 -6.68 -30.57 3.98
N LYS A 126 -6.48 -31.89 3.89
CA LYS A 126 -7.10 -32.77 2.88
C LYS A 126 -8.63 -32.79 2.94
N SER A 127 -9.20 -32.75 4.14
CA SER A 127 -10.65 -32.70 4.35
C SER A 127 -11.21 -31.31 4.04
N PHE A 128 -10.46 -30.23 4.30
CA PHE A 128 -10.86 -28.86 3.98
C PHE A 128 -10.92 -28.62 2.46
N SER A 129 -9.92 -29.06 1.71
CA SER A 129 -9.92 -28.97 0.23
C SER A 129 -11.13 -29.68 -0.41
N ARG A 130 -11.63 -30.76 0.21
CA ARG A 130 -12.85 -31.45 -0.23
C ARG A 130 -14.12 -30.61 -0.01
N ILE A 131 -14.20 -29.88 1.10
CA ILE A 131 -15.33 -28.98 1.42
C ILE A 131 -15.29 -27.73 0.52
N GLN A 132 -14.09 -27.21 0.23
CA GLN A 132 -13.89 -26.08 -0.68
C GLN A 132 -14.38 -26.38 -2.11
N LYS A 133 -14.19 -27.61 -2.62
CA LYS A 133 -14.77 -28.05 -3.91
C LYS A 133 -16.30 -27.89 -3.93
N ASN A 134 -16.99 -28.30 -2.87
CA ASN A 134 -18.45 -28.17 -2.78
C ASN A 134 -18.90 -26.70 -2.71
N TRP A 135 -18.19 -25.85 -1.96
CA TRP A 135 -18.49 -24.41 -1.87
C TRP A 135 -18.23 -23.62 -3.17
N LEU A 136 -17.39 -24.14 -4.07
CA LEU A 136 -17.15 -23.55 -5.38
C LEU A 136 -18.23 -23.97 -6.39
N LEU A 137 -18.67 -25.22 -6.35
CA LEU A 137 -19.78 -25.73 -7.18
C LEU A 137 -21.10 -24.99 -6.89
N ASP A 138 -21.39 -24.72 -5.62
CA ASP A 138 -22.61 -24.03 -5.17
C ASP A 138 -22.68 -22.55 -5.61
N LYS A 139 -21.58 -21.97 -6.11
CA LYS A 139 -21.54 -20.61 -6.68
C LYS A 139 -21.63 -20.56 -8.20
N GLN A 140 -21.53 -21.70 -8.90
CA GLN A 140 -21.62 -21.74 -10.36
C GLN A 140 -23.07 -21.87 -10.87
N SER A 141 -24.06 -22.09 -9.98
CA SER A 141 -25.48 -22.24 -10.33
C SER A 141 -26.30 -20.94 -10.30
N LEU A 142 -25.68 -19.78 -10.07
CA LEU A 142 -26.36 -18.48 -9.91
C LEU A 142 -26.02 -17.43 -10.98
N HIS A 143 -25.34 -17.82 -12.06
CA HIS A 143 -25.04 -16.94 -13.20
C HIS A 143 -25.34 -17.62 -14.53
N ASP A 144 -26.62 -17.91 -14.78
CA ASP A 144 -27.13 -18.14 -16.13
C ASP A 144 -28.57 -17.61 -16.31
N HIS A 145 -28.77 -16.97 -17.46
CA HIS A 145 -30.02 -16.52 -18.09
C HIS A 145 -30.65 -15.13 -17.73
N PRO A 146 -31.35 -14.49 -18.70
CA PRO A 146 -31.19 -13.05 -18.96
C PRO A 146 -32.44 -12.19 -18.68
N GLU A 147 -32.31 -10.89 -18.95
CA GLU A 147 -33.39 -9.88 -18.91
C GLU A 147 -34.54 -10.21 -19.90
N ASP A 148 -35.79 -10.23 -19.41
CA ASP A 148 -36.91 -9.43 -19.93
C ASP A 148 -38.15 -9.51 -18.99
N GLY A 149 -39.08 -8.56 -19.09
CA GLY A 149 -40.50 -8.77 -18.79
C GLY A 149 -41.03 -8.49 -17.38
N THR A 150 -41.60 -7.29 -17.16
CA THR A 150 -42.64 -7.08 -16.13
C THR A 150 -43.90 -7.90 -16.43
N PRO A 151 -44.63 -8.47 -15.43
CA PRO A 151 -45.82 -7.75 -14.95
C PRO A 151 -46.35 -8.05 -13.51
N LYS A 152 -47.04 -7.04 -12.96
CA LYS A 152 -48.33 -7.07 -12.20
C LYS A 152 -48.56 -8.01 -10.99
N SER A 153 -48.62 -7.37 -9.82
CA SER A 153 -49.74 -7.34 -8.84
C SER A 153 -50.77 -8.49 -8.72
N SER A 154 -50.80 -9.11 -7.53
CA SER A 154 -51.99 -9.37 -6.69
C SER A 154 -51.48 -9.97 -5.37
N GLY A 155 -51.88 -9.62 -4.15
CA GLY A 155 -52.98 -8.80 -3.67
C GLY A 155 -53.31 -9.32 -2.26
N ASP A 156 -53.36 -8.41 -1.29
CA ASP A 156 -54.18 -8.48 -0.06
C ASP A 156 -53.87 -9.58 0.99
N THR A 157 -54.06 -9.42 2.31
CA THR A 157 -54.45 -8.32 3.24
C THR A 157 -53.93 -8.74 4.65
N SER A 158 -53.84 -7.98 5.75
CA SER A 158 -54.11 -6.57 6.17
C SER A 158 -53.44 -6.38 7.57
N TYR A 159 -53.67 -5.40 8.47
CA TYR A 159 -54.56 -4.22 8.57
C TYR A 159 -53.90 -3.16 9.48
N ALA A 160 -54.08 -1.86 9.15
CA ALA A 160 -53.85 -0.61 9.92
C ALA A 160 -52.58 -0.41 10.81
N GLY A 161 -51.96 0.77 10.79
CA GLY A 161 -52.20 1.94 9.93
C GLY A 161 -51.50 3.23 10.40
N SER A 162 -51.27 4.16 9.44
CA SER A 162 -51.51 5.63 9.50
C SER A 162 -51.08 6.44 10.75
N HIS A 163 -50.51 7.66 10.75
CA HIS A 163 -50.21 8.76 9.82
C HIS A 163 -49.36 9.81 10.63
N THR A 164 -48.62 10.81 10.14
CA THR A 164 -48.21 11.27 8.78
C THR A 164 -46.92 12.10 8.84
N CYS A 165 -46.19 12.10 7.72
CA CYS A 165 -45.44 13.19 7.08
C CYS A 165 -45.28 14.60 7.72
N SER A 166 -44.04 15.10 7.56
CA SER A 166 -43.66 16.45 7.06
C SER A 166 -43.26 17.59 8.02
N SER A 167 -42.00 17.99 7.78
CA SER A 167 -41.50 19.38 7.63
C SER A 167 -41.47 20.37 8.81
N ARG A 168 -40.22 20.62 9.24
CA ARG A 168 -39.51 21.93 9.14
C ARG A 168 -40.01 23.10 10.01
N SER A 169 -39.03 23.71 10.71
CA SER A 169 -38.83 25.18 10.93
C SER A 169 -38.67 25.62 12.41
N THR A 170 -37.52 26.28 12.66
CA THR A 170 -37.33 27.50 13.48
C THR A 170 -37.79 27.56 14.94
N SER A 171 -36.79 27.55 15.83
CA SER A 171 -36.52 28.57 16.88
C SER A 171 -37.67 29.44 17.44
N THR A 172 -37.79 29.51 18.77
CA THR A 172 -37.22 30.61 19.57
C THR A 172 -37.34 30.41 21.10
N ASN A 173 -36.46 31.12 21.83
CA ASN A 173 -36.38 31.36 23.28
C ASN A 173 -37.67 31.24 24.11
N ALA A 174 -37.59 30.69 25.34
CA ALA A 174 -37.30 31.48 26.55
C ALA A 174 -37.64 30.78 27.89
N GLY A 175 -36.69 30.79 28.84
CA GLY A 175 -36.92 31.34 30.19
C GLY A 175 -37.45 30.46 31.34
N LYS A 176 -36.64 30.40 32.42
CA LYS A 176 -37.01 30.23 33.86
C LYS A 176 -37.58 28.84 34.22
N SER A 177 -37.49 28.31 35.44
CA SER A 177 -36.85 28.64 36.74
C SER A 177 -36.53 27.28 37.43
N SER A 178 -35.87 27.09 38.59
CA SER A 178 -35.84 27.84 39.85
C SER A 178 -34.82 27.22 40.84
N GLY A 179 -34.15 28.05 41.65
CA GLY A 179 -33.92 27.88 43.11
C GLY A 179 -33.08 26.69 43.64
N SER A 180 -32.35 26.79 44.76
CA SER A 180 -32.04 27.94 45.64
C SER A 180 -30.85 27.60 46.56
N HIS A 181 -30.49 28.52 47.49
CA HIS A 181 -29.37 28.46 48.46
C HIS A 181 -27.98 28.83 47.87
N GLY A 182 -27.12 29.62 48.53
CA GLY A 182 -27.32 30.35 49.79
C GLY A 182 -26.06 31.06 50.35
N ARG A 183 -25.86 32.34 49.98
CA ARG A 183 -24.98 33.37 50.60
C ARG A 183 -23.45 33.18 50.57
N SER A 184 -22.78 34.32 50.79
CA SER A 184 -21.34 34.61 50.65
C SER A 184 -20.89 35.51 51.81
N LEU A 185 -19.63 35.41 52.27
CA LEU A 185 -18.65 36.52 52.30
C LEU A 185 -17.34 36.17 53.06
N PHE A 186 -16.30 36.97 52.80
CA PHE A 186 -14.97 37.04 53.47
C PHE A 186 -15.06 37.27 55.00
N GLY A 187 -14.03 37.05 55.84
CA GLY A 187 -12.67 36.50 55.66
C GLY A 187 -11.69 36.89 56.81
N SER A 188 -10.59 36.14 56.96
CA SER A 188 -9.30 36.45 57.64
C SER A 188 -9.18 36.71 59.18
N LEU A 189 -8.14 36.08 59.78
CA LEU A 189 -7.46 36.36 61.06
C LEU A 189 -6.12 35.57 61.04
N GLY A 190 -4.94 36.02 61.50
CA GLY A 190 -4.48 37.32 62.03
C GLY A 190 -3.05 37.19 62.64
N ARG A 191 -2.44 38.30 63.13
CA ARG A 191 -1.31 38.27 64.11
C ARG A 191 -1.18 39.63 64.85
N LYS A 192 -0.43 39.66 65.97
CA LYS A 192 -0.59 40.66 67.06
C LYS A 192 0.66 41.52 67.37
N THR A 193 0.45 42.85 67.54
CA THR A 193 0.94 43.77 68.63
C THR A 193 2.46 44.05 68.80
N PRO A 194 2.92 45.04 69.62
CA PRO A 194 2.19 46.03 70.47
C PRO A 194 2.65 47.53 70.38
N GLY A 195 1.90 48.46 71.00
CA GLY A 195 2.39 49.83 71.30
C GLY A 195 1.34 50.86 71.78
N ARG A 196 1.35 51.14 73.10
CA ARG A 196 1.08 52.39 73.87
C ARG A 196 0.77 53.72 73.11
N ASP A 197 0.04 54.71 73.65
CA ASP A 197 -0.49 54.94 75.02
C ASP A 197 -1.59 56.05 75.04
N VAL A 198 -2.42 56.06 76.12
CA VAL A 198 -3.09 57.24 76.77
C VAL A 198 -4.23 58.04 76.07
N ASN A 199 -5.39 58.06 76.75
CA ASN A 199 -6.41 59.12 77.06
C ASN A 199 -6.59 60.35 76.11
N THR A 200 -7.76 61.00 75.96
CA THR A 200 -8.85 61.22 76.94
C THR A 200 -10.14 61.62 76.20
N ASP A 201 -11.31 61.35 76.78
CA ASP A 201 -12.63 61.83 76.32
C ASP A 201 -13.25 62.77 77.38
N PRO A 202 -13.72 63.98 77.02
CA PRO A 202 -14.54 64.77 77.94
C PRO A 202 -15.76 65.42 77.26
N ASP A 203 -16.92 64.75 77.31
CA ASP A 203 -18.22 65.31 76.92
C ASP A 203 -19.13 65.46 78.17
N ALA A 204 -18.89 66.52 78.95
CA ALA A 204 -19.75 66.93 80.07
C ALA A 204 -19.49 68.39 80.50
N ILE A 205 -20.42 69.31 80.14
CA ILE A 205 -20.80 70.59 80.78
C ILE A 205 -21.60 71.37 79.70
N GLY A 206 -22.80 71.89 79.95
CA GLY A 206 -23.60 71.76 81.16
C GLY A 206 -25.06 72.20 80.96
N ARG A 207 -25.92 71.76 81.87
CA ARG A 207 -27.22 72.41 82.12
C ARG A 207 -27.05 73.33 83.32
N LEU A 208 -27.28 74.63 83.15
CA LEU A 208 -27.66 75.51 84.25
C LEU A 208 -28.78 76.42 83.79
N LYS A 209 -29.75 76.64 84.70
CA LYS A 209 -31.03 77.30 84.42
C LYS A 209 -30.90 78.80 84.62
N GLU A 210 -31.55 79.58 83.76
CA GLU A 210 -31.91 80.97 84.06
C GLU A 210 -33.03 80.99 85.11
N ILE A 211 -32.93 81.91 86.08
CA ILE A 211 -34.02 82.32 86.99
C ILE A 211 -33.95 83.87 87.09
N PRO A 212 -35.08 84.59 87.08
CA PRO A 212 -35.12 85.96 86.54
C PRO A 212 -34.93 87.08 87.57
N TYR A 213 -34.67 88.28 87.06
CA TYR A 213 -34.48 89.53 87.81
C TYR A 213 -35.77 90.36 87.84
N VAL A 214 -36.28 90.72 89.02
CA VAL A 214 -37.47 91.60 89.18
C VAL A 214 -37.20 92.70 90.21
N ALA A 215 -37.63 93.90 89.82
CA ALA A 215 -37.65 95.21 90.48
C ALA A 215 -37.37 95.36 91.99
N LEU A 216 -36.58 96.38 92.31
CA LEU A 216 -36.54 97.09 93.60
C LEU A 216 -37.74 98.05 93.74
N SER A 217 -38.18 98.29 94.98
CA SER A 217 -38.99 99.45 95.36
C SER A 217 -38.56 99.96 96.74
N SER A 218 -38.19 101.26 96.79
CA SER A 218 -38.36 102.28 97.86
C SER A 218 -38.85 101.83 99.26
N ILE A 219 -38.38 102.42 100.37
CA ILE A 219 -38.56 103.84 100.77
C ILE A 219 -37.39 104.33 101.67
N ASP A 220 -37.15 105.66 101.73
CA ASP A 220 -36.24 106.40 102.64
C ASP A 220 -36.50 106.08 104.14
N GLU A 221 -35.59 106.24 105.10
CA GLU A 221 -34.89 107.43 105.65
C GLU A 221 -33.75 106.88 106.56
N ASP A 222 -32.60 107.50 106.86
CA ASP A 222 -31.96 108.78 106.50
C ASP A 222 -30.42 108.66 106.75
N LEU A 223 -29.63 109.66 106.37
CA LEU A 223 -28.18 109.89 106.62
C LEU A 223 -27.09 109.07 105.86
N GLN A 224 -26.43 109.81 104.94
CA GLN A 224 -24.97 109.89 104.70
C GLN A 224 -24.19 108.88 103.80
N SER A 225 -23.57 109.46 102.74
CA SER A 225 -22.28 109.12 102.06
C SER A 225 -22.19 108.19 100.81
N GLN A 226 -22.12 108.83 99.61
CA GLN A 226 -21.30 108.55 98.37
C GLN A 226 -21.27 107.14 97.69
N PRO A 227 -20.83 107.02 96.40
CA PRO A 227 -21.46 107.49 95.15
C PRO A 227 -21.68 106.34 94.11
N VAL A 228 -22.42 106.58 93.00
CA VAL A 228 -22.98 105.50 92.13
C VAL A 228 -22.67 105.68 90.62
N ASP A 229 -21.44 105.47 90.16
CA ASP A 229 -21.07 105.68 88.72
C ASP A 229 -20.29 104.52 88.05
N GLU A 230 -19.59 103.66 88.80
CA GLU A 230 -18.73 102.62 88.18
C GLU A 230 -19.50 101.40 87.61
N VAL A 231 -20.68 101.09 88.16
CA VAL A 231 -21.44 99.88 87.84
C VAL A 231 -21.99 99.88 86.40
N ALA A 232 -22.29 101.05 85.84
CA ALA A 232 -22.83 101.18 84.49
C ALA A 232 -21.78 100.87 83.40
N LYS A 233 -20.52 101.24 83.65
CA LYS A 233 -19.41 101.04 82.70
C LYS A 233 -19.07 99.57 82.50
N LEU A 234 -18.96 98.82 83.60
CA LEU A 234 -18.61 97.39 83.60
C LEU A 234 -19.62 96.51 82.85
N ARG A 235 -20.92 96.87 82.87
CA ARG A 235 -21.94 96.15 82.09
C ARG A 235 -21.74 96.27 80.58
N LYS A 236 -21.25 97.42 80.10
CA LYS A 236 -21.06 97.65 78.67
C LYS A 236 -19.85 96.88 78.13
N GLU A 237 -18.73 96.91 78.85
CA GLU A 237 -17.53 96.12 78.50
C GLU A 237 -17.83 94.61 78.47
N LEU A 238 -18.68 94.11 79.37
CA LEU A 238 -19.12 92.71 79.35
C LEU A 238 -19.99 92.38 78.13
N GLN A 239 -20.87 93.28 77.70
CA GLN A 239 -21.69 93.09 76.50
C GLN A 239 -20.83 93.10 75.22
N ASP A 240 -19.90 94.05 75.12
CA ASP A 240 -19.00 94.18 73.95
C ASP A 240 -18.03 92.99 73.85
N THR A 241 -17.58 92.43 74.98
CA THR A 241 -16.74 91.22 74.99
C THR A 241 -17.52 89.94 74.65
N LEU A 242 -18.78 89.82 75.05
CA LEU A 242 -19.65 88.71 74.61
C LEU A 242 -19.89 88.73 73.09
N VAL A 243 -20.12 89.90 72.49
CA VAL A 243 -20.27 90.05 71.03
C VAL A 243 -18.97 89.66 70.28
N MET A 244 -17.80 90.01 70.84
CA MET A 244 -16.52 89.56 70.27
C MET A 244 -16.31 88.04 70.42
N TYR A 245 -16.76 87.45 71.53
CA TYR A 245 -16.69 86.01 71.75
C TYR A 245 -17.57 85.23 70.76
N ASP A 246 -18.84 85.61 70.61
CA ASP A 246 -19.76 84.98 69.66
C ASP A 246 -19.21 85.05 68.23
N LYS A 247 -18.68 86.20 67.82
CA LYS A 247 -18.04 86.36 66.51
C LYS A 247 -16.82 85.46 66.33
N ALA A 248 -15.97 85.34 67.35
CA ALA A 248 -14.83 84.42 67.32
C ALA A 248 -15.29 82.95 67.22
N CYS A 249 -16.40 82.58 67.87
CA CYS A 249 -17.02 81.27 67.74
C CYS A 249 -17.58 81.03 66.32
N GLU A 250 -18.25 82.00 65.70
CA GLU A 250 -18.72 81.93 64.31
C GLU A 250 -17.57 81.75 63.32
N ASP A 251 -16.50 82.55 63.45
CA ASP A 251 -15.30 82.46 62.61
C ASP A 251 -14.61 81.09 62.75
N LEU A 252 -14.57 80.53 63.96
CA LEU A 252 -14.00 79.20 64.23
C LEU A 252 -14.87 78.07 63.64
N VAL A 253 -16.21 78.19 63.69
CA VAL A 253 -17.14 77.28 63.00
C VAL A 253 -16.96 77.36 61.47
N HIS A 254 -16.80 78.57 60.92
CA HIS A 254 -16.56 78.79 59.50
C HIS A 254 -15.20 78.20 59.05
N ALA A 255 -14.13 78.42 59.83
CA ALA A 255 -12.82 77.83 59.60
C ALA A 255 -12.88 76.29 59.64
N LYS A 256 -13.55 75.70 60.65
CA LYS A 256 -13.76 74.25 60.77
C LYS A 256 -14.53 73.68 59.58
N LYS A 257 -15.54 74.38 59.09
CA LYS A 257 -16.30 74.00 57.88
C LYS A 257 -15.42 74.04 56.62
N LYS A 258 -14.59 75.09 56.47
CA LYS A 258 -13.66 75.24 55.34
C LYS A 258 -12.56 74.17 55.35
N ILE A 259 -11.98 73.86 56.52
CA ILE A 259 -11.03 72.75 56.70
C ILE A 259 -11.68 71.41 56.33
N LYS A 260 -12.94 71.18 56.71
CA LYS A 260 -13.65 69.94 56.37
C LYS A 260 -13.86 69.77 54.85
N VAL A 261 -14.18 70.86 54.13
CA VAL A 261 -14.30 70.85 52.67
C VAL A 261 -12.95 70.56 52.01
N LEU A 262 -11.90 71.32 52.37
CA LEU A 262 -10.55 71.12 51.83
C LEU A 262 -9.99 69.72 52.16
N SER A 263 -10.32 69.18 53.32
CA SER A 263 -9.97 67.80 53.69
C SER A 263 -10.66 66.78 52.77
N SER A 264 -11.96 66.93 52.49
CA SER A 264 -12.65 66.04 51.56
C SER A 264 -12.14 66.13 50.12
N GLU A 265 -11.83 67.35 49.66
CA GLU A 265 -11.31 67.62 48.32
C GLU A 265 -9.88 67.05 48.17
N CYS A 266 -9.03 67.20 49.19
CA CYS A 266 -7.70 66.59 49.24
C CYS A 266 -7.77 65.05 49.21
N THR A 267 -8.75 64.43 49.90
CA THR A 267 -8.94 62.97 49.85
C THR A 267 -9.47 62.47 48.50
N GLU A 268 -10.32 63.23 47.80
CA GLU A 268 -10.78 62.93 46.44
C GLU A 268 -9.59 62.97 45.46
N GLU A 269 -8.75 64.01 45.53
CA GLU A 269 -7.61 64.16 44.63
C GLU A 269 -6.50 63.12 44.90
N ALA A 270 -6.23 62.80 46.17
CA ALA A 270 -5.34 61.70 46.54
C ALA A 270 -5.83 60.35 45.99
N LYS A 271 -7.14 60.14 45.95
CA LYS A 271 -7.76 58.92 45.40
C LYS A 271 -7.63 58.86 43.88
N LYS A 272 -7.85 59.96 43.17
CA LYS A 272 -7.60 60.07 41.71
C LYS A 272 -6.13 59.80 41.37
N VAL A 273 -5.18 60.27 42.19
CA VAL A 273 -3.75 60.01 42.01
C VAL A 273 -3.42 58.52 42.21
N GLN A 274 -3.99 57.85 43.21
CA GLN A 274 -3.82 56.39 43.35
C GLN A 274 -4.44 55.61 42.18
N ASP A 275 -5.64 56.00 41.74
CA ASP A 275 -6.31 55.41 40.58
C ASP A 275 -5.54 55.63 39.26
N ALA A 276 -4.77 56.71 39.15
CA ALA A 276 -3.89 56.98 38.02
C ALA A 276 -2.61 56.13 38.07
N LEU A 277 -1.94 56.06 39.23
CA LEU A 277 -0.77 55.22 39.46
C LEU A 277 -1.08 53.73 39.22
N HIS A 278 -2.24 53.25 39.68
CA HIS A 278 -2.63 51.86 39.47
C HIS A 278 -2.92 51.54 37.99
N ARG A 279 -3.42 52.52 37.22
CA ARG A 279 -3.53 52.38 35.75
C ARG A 279 -2.18 52.40 35.06
N GLU A 280 -1.24 53.22 35.51
CA GLU A 280 0.13 53.26 34.98
C GLU A 280 0.83 51.91 35.17
N GLU A 281 0.74 51.32 36.37
CA GLU A 281 1.29 50.01 36.68
C GLU A 281 0.70 48.91 35.79
N LEU A 282 -0.63 48.90 35.62
CA LEU A 282 -1.32 47.92 34.79
C LEU A 282 -1.00 48.08 33.29
N LEU A 283 -0.68 49.29 32.82
CA LEU A 283 -0.19 49.54 31.46
C LEU A 283 1.26 49.09 31.30
N LYS A 284 2.14 49.34 32.28
CA LYS A 284 3.52 48.83 32.28
C LYS A 284 3.56 47.31 32.23
N GLN A 285 2.71 46.64 33.01
CA GLN A 285 2.61 45.18 33.00
C GLN A 285 2.16 44.66 31.62
N LYS A 286 1.12 45.26 31.01
CA LYS A 286 0.71 44.89 29.64
C LYS A 286 1.83 45.09 28.61
N VAL A 287 2.60 46.18 28.69
CA VAL A 287 3.74 46.42 27.79
C VAL A 287 4.86 45.40 28.01
N ALA A 288 5.09 44.95 29.25
CA ALA A 288 6.03 43.87 29.55
C ALA A 288 5.56 42.53 28.95
N ASP A 289 4.29 42.16 29.15
CA ASP A 289 3.68 40.93 28.62
C ASP A 289 3.63 40.90 27.08
N GLU A 290 3.43 42.06 26.44
CA GLU A 290 3.47 42.18 24.98
C GLU A 290 4.91 42.04 24.47
N LYS A 291 5.89 42.58 25.21
CA LYS A 291 7.31 42.49 24.87
C LYS A 291 7.87 41.08 25.00
N THR A 292 7.46 40.30 26.00
CA THR A 292 7.83 38.87 26.10
C THR A 292 7.23 38.08 24.96
N ARG A 293 5.92 38.21 24.68
CA ARG A 293 5.27 37.55 23.53
C ARG A 293 5.93 37.91 22.19
N HIS A 294 6.35 39.17 22.01
CA HIS A 294 7.08 39.58 20.80
C HIS A 294 8.48 38.95 20.72
N LEU A 295 9.20 38.85 21.85
CA LEU A 295 10.52 38.21 21.89
C LEU A 295 10.41 36.70 21.57
N GLU A 296 9.42 36.01 22.15
CA GLU A 296 9.10 34.61 21.86
C GLU A 296 8.83 34.41 20.37
N ALA A 297 7.92 35.19 19.78
CA ALA A 297 7.62 35.14 18.35
C ALA A 297 8.85 35.43 17.46
N VAL A 298 9.73 36.35 17.85
CA VAL A 298 11.00 36.59 17.13
C VAL A 298 11.93 35.37 17.22
N THR A 299 12.03 34.72 18.38
CA THR A 299 12.84 33.50 18.52
C THR A 299 12.27 32.33 17.72
N GLU A 300 10.94 32.15 17.68
CA GLU A 300 10.28 31.14 16.84
C GLU A 300 10.53 31.38 15.35
N VAL A 301 10.40 32.63 14.88
CA VAL A 301 10.69 33.00 13.49
C VAL A 301 12.15 32.75 13.13
N GLU A 302 13.10 33.01 14.04
CA GLU A 302 14.52 32.77 13.77
C GLU A 302 14.86 31.27 13.77
N MET A 303 14.25 30.47 14.66
CA MET A 303 14.35 29.01 14.65
C MET A 303 13.71 28.38 13.39
N ALA A 304 12.58 28.92 12.93
CA ALA A 304 11.94 28.49 11.69
C ALA A 304 12.82 28.78 10.46
N LYS A 305 13.51 29.93 10.40
CA LYS A 305 14.47 30.24 9.32
C LYS A 305 15.65 29.28 9.30
N THR A 306 16.24 28.94 10.45
CA THR A 306 17.40 28.04 10.49
C THR A 306 17.03 26.61 10.11
N LEU A 307 15.88 26.11 10.56
CA LEU A 307 15.32 24.83 10.13
C LEU A 307 15.05 24.80 8.62
N PHE A 308 14.38 25.83 8.08
CA PHE A 308 14.10 25.93 6.64
C PHE A 308 15.39 25.96 5.80
N ALA A 309 16.41 26.70 6.24
CA ALA A 309 17.71 26.75 5.56
C ALA A 309 18.42 25.38 5.58
N GLN A 310 18.33 24.64 6.69
CA GLN A 310 18.91 23.30 6.82
C GLN A 310 18.16 22.28 5.95
N GLU A 311 16.84 22.33 5.89
CA GLU A 311 16.01 21.48 5.02
C GLU A 311 16.31 21.77 3.53
N ALA A 312 16.33 23.05 3.14
CA ALA A 312 16.66 23.46 1.77
C ALA A 312 18.06 23.00 1.34
N PHE A 313 19.06 23.12 2.22
CA PHE A 313 20.42 22.62 1.96
C PHE A 313 20.45 21.09 1.85
N SER A 314 19.74 20.38 2.73
CA SER A 314 19.64 18.91 2.70
C SER A 314 19.01 18.43 1.39
N LYS A 315 17.91 19.08 0.97
CA LYS A 315 17.23 18.81 -0.30
C LYS A 315 18.15 19.05 -1.51
N HIS A 316 18.84 20.18 -1.55
CA HIS A 316 19.76 20.50 -2.65
C HIS A 316 20.96 19.53 -2.71
N LYS A 317 21.46 19.09 -1.55
CA LYS A 317 22.50 18.04 -1.49
C LYS A 317 21.98 16.70 -2.02
N ALA A 318 20.75 16.32 -1.71
CA ALA A 318 20.13 15.10 -2.22
C ALA A 318 19.92 15.17 -3.75
N GLU A 319 19.52 16.32 -4.27
CA GLU A 319 19.37 16.62 -5.71
C GLU A 319 20.70 16.47 -6.47
N ILE A 320 21.78 17.11 -5.98
CA ILE A 320 23.13 16.96 -6.56
C ILE A 320 23.61 15.49 -6.56
N VAL A 321 23.34 14.75 -5.48
CA VAL A 321 23.69 13.32 -5.41
C VAL A 321 22.88 12.50 -6.40
N ALA A 322 21.59 12.79 -6.58
CA ALA A 322 20.76 12.12 -7.58
C ALA A 322 21.26 12.38 -9.01
N ASP A 323 21.53 13.65 -9.36
CA ASP A 323 22.08 14.03 -10.67
C ASP A 323 23.43 13.36 -10.95
N MET A 324 24.32 13.32 -9.96
CA MET A 324 25.61 12.66 -10.07
C MET A 324 25.47 11.14 -10.28
N VAL A 325 24.52 10.50 -9.58
CA VAL A 325 24.20 9.07 -9.76
C VAL A 325 23.60 8.80 -11.15
N ILE A 326 22.73 9.68 -11.67
CA ILE A 326 22.18 9.58 -13.03
C ILE A 326 23.28 9.73 -14.09
N ALA A 327 24.18 10.70 -13.91
CA ALA A 327 25.32 10.92 -14.81
C ALA A 327 26.26 9.70 -14.82
N GLU A 328 26.56 9.11 -13.66
CA GLU A 328 27.44 7.94 -13.58
C GLU A 328 26.78 6.69 -14.18
N LYS A 329 25.49 6.46 -13.90
CA LYS A 329 24.69 5.39 -14.55
C LYS A 329 24.68 5.54 -16.08
N THR A 330 24.63 6.76 -16.59
CA THR A 330 24.71 7.03 -18.03
C THR A 330 26.08 6.64 -18.61
N LYS A 331 27.19 7.00 -17.94
CA LYS A 331 28.55 6.59 -18.35
C LYS A 331 28.74 5.08 -18.34
N VAL A 332 28.23 4.38 -17.32
CA VAL A 332 28.29 2.91 -17.23
C VAL A 332 27.56 2.28 -18.41
N MET A 333 26.38 2.79 -18.78
CA MET A 333 25.62 2.32 -19.93
C MET A 333 26.31 2.62 -21.27
N ASP A 334 26.96 3.77 -21.41
CA ASP A 334 27.79 4.10 -22.59
C ASP A 334 29.06 3.23 -22.69
N ALA A 335 29.64 2.83 -21.55
CA ALA A 335 30.76 1.90 -21.48
C ALA A 335 30.35 0.46 -21.85
N LEU A 336 29.20 -0.03 -21.36
CA LEU A 336 28.61 -1.32 -21.74
C LEU A 336 28.33 -1.40 -23.26
N LEU A 337 27.82 -0.31 -23.84
CA LEU A 337 27.63 -0.20 -25.30
C LEU A 337 28.94 -0.20 -26.10
N SER A 338 30.03 0.28 -25.51
CA SER A 338 31.33 0.37 -26.19
C SER A 338 32.05 -0.98 -26.30
N THR A 339 31.68 -1.96 -25.45
CA THR A 339 32.28 -3.30 -25.43
C THR A 339 31.43 -4.37 -26.13
N GLY A 340 30.10 -4.20 -26.23
CA GLY A 340 29.17 -5.19 -26.79
C GLY A 340 28.43 -4.74 -28.05
N LYS A 341 28.66 -5.41 -29.19
CA LYS A 341 28.05 -5.06 -30.50
C LYS A 341 26.57 -5.46 -30.70
N SER A 342 25.88 -6.03 -29.70
CA SER A 342 24.58 -6.68 -29.91
C SER A 342 23.34 -5.79 -29.79
N CYS A 343 23.40 -4.69 -29.03
CA CYS A 343 22.20 -3.96 -28.60
C CYS A 343 22.21 -2.51 -29.12
N ARG A 344 21.18 -2.10 -29.89
CA ARG A 344 21.14 -0.77 -30.52
C ARG A 344 20.59 0.30 -29.56
N ARG A 345 21.31 1.41 -29.43
CA ARG A 345 20.75 2.64 -28.83
C ARG A 345 19.88 3.36 -29.86
N TYR A 346 18.59 3.52 -29.57
CA TYR A 346 17.65 4.32 -30.36
C TYR A 346 17.52 5.72 -29.74
N SER A 347 17.32 6.73 -30.59
CA SER A 347 16.96 8.09 -30.18
C SER A 347 15.49 8.20 -29.84
N LYS A 348 15.14 9.21 -29.02
CA LYS A 348 13.74 9.54 -28.69
C LYS A 348 12.87 9.71 -29.94
N ARG A 349 13.41 10.33 -30.99
CA ARG A 349 12.69 10.60 -32.25
C ARG A 349 12.36 9.34 -33.03
N GLU A 350 13.27 8.37 -33.09
CA GLU A 350 13.01 7.07 -33.76
C GLU A 350 11.86 6.32 -33.08
N ILE A 351 11.91 6.23 -31.75
CA ILE A 351 10.85 5.57 -30.97
C ILE A 351 9.50 6.28 -31.16
N GLN A 352 9.46 7.61 -31.01
CA GLN A 352 8.21 8.39 -31.19
C GLN A 352 7.60 8.23 -32.59
N LEU A 353 8.42 8.19 -33.65
CA LEU A 353 7.93 7.94 -34.99
C LEU A 353 7.41 6.49 -35.16
N ALA A 354 8.14 5.51 -34.64
CA ALA A 354 7.75 4.11 -34.72
C ALA A 354 6.46 3.80 -33.95
N THR A 355 6.30 4.37 -32.74
CA THR A 355 5.09 4.20 -31.90
C THR A 355 3.94 5.13 -32.26
N ASP A 356 4.07 5.98 -33.29
CA ASP A 356 3.10 7.05 -33.63
C ASP A 356 2.73 7.89 -32.39
N ASN A 357 3.76 8.47 -31.76
CA ASN A 357 3.69 9.21 -30.51
C ASN A 357 3.01 8.44 -29.36
N PHE A 358 3.30 7.14 -29.26
CA PHE A 358 2.71 6.22 -28.27
C PHE A 358 1.18 6.09 -28.38
N SER A 359 0.66 6.15 -29.60
CA SER A 359 -0.76 5.93 -29.90
C SER A 359 -1.30 4.62 -29.31
N ASP A 360 -2.44 4.69 -28.63
CA ASP A 360 -3.13 3.52 -28.06
C ASP A 360 -3.48 2.46 -29.13
N ALA A 361 -3.61 2.86 -30.40
CA ALA A 361 -3.84 1.93 -31.51
C ALA A 361 -2.65 0.95 -31.75
N LYS A 362 -1.46 1.28 -31.26
CA LYS A 362 -0.25 0.42 -31.29
C LYS A 362 0.03 -0.26 -29.95
N LYS A 363 -0.72 0.05 -28.89
CA LYS A 363 -0.53 -0.52 -27.56
C LYS A 363 -1.02 -1.98 -27.54
N ILE A 364 -0.12 -2.89 -27.19
CA ILE A 364 -0.40 -4.35 -27.14
C ILE A 364 -0.44 -4.90 -25.71
N GLY A 365 0.06 -4.15 -24.73
CA GLY A 365 0.05 -4.57 -23.32
C GLY A 365 0.17 -3.40 -22.36
N GLU A 366 -0.34 -3.62 -21.14
CA GLU A 366 -0.24 -2.71 -20.00
C GLU A 366 -0.07 -3.54 -18.73
N GLY A 367 0.89 -3.17 -17.88
CA GLY A 367 1.15 -3.86 -16.62
C GLY A 367 1.99 -3.03 -15.66
N GLY A 368 2.34 -3.61 -14.51
CA GLY A 368 3.13 -2.92 -13.48
C GLY A 368 4.51 -2.43 -13.94
N TYR A 369 5.04 -3.04 -15.00
CA TYR A 369 6.32 -2.72 -15.64
C TYR A 369 6.21 -1.72 -16.80
N GLY A 370 5.01 -1.18 -17.06
CA GLY A 370 4.76 -0.13 -18.06
C GLY A 370 3.87 -0.56 -19.24
N ASN A 371 3.85 0.29 -20.28
CA ASN A 371 3.09 0.07 -21.51
C ASN A 371 3.98 -0.60 -22.56
N VAL A 372 3.41 -1.54 -23.34
CA VAL A 372 4.10 -2.20 -24.46
C VAL A 372 3.43 -1.85 -25.78
N TYR A 373 4.20 -1.43 -26.77
CA TYR A 373 3.73 -1.01 -28.10
C TYR A 373 4.32 -1.90 -29.21
N ARG A 374 3.49 -2.34 -30.16
CA ARG A 374 3.96 -2.98 -31.41
C ARG A 374 4.32 -1.88 -32.41
N CYS A 375 5.52 -1.96 -32.97
CA CYS A 375 5.93 -1.08 -34.06
C CYS A 375 6.95 -1.76 -34.97
N THR A 376 7.45 -1.00 -35.95
CA THR A 376 8.50 -1.45 -36.87
C THR A 376 9.70 -0.53 -36.72
N LEU A 377 10.85 -1.08 -36.33
CA LEU A 377 12.15 -0.40 -36.28
C LEU A 377 13.11 -1.18 -37.18
N ASP A 378 13.91 -0.47 -38.00
CA ASP A 378 14.86 -1.08 -38.95
C ASP A 378 14.24 -2.22 -39.81
N HIS A 379 13.00 -2.00 -40.30
CA HIS A 379 12.20 -2.99 -41.05
C HIS A 379 11.86 -4.30 -40.30
N THR A 380 12.12 -4.35 -39.00
CA THR A 380 11.82 -5.48 -38.11
C THR A 380 10.61 -5.16 -37.25
N GLU A 381 9.69 -6.12 -37.05
CA GLU A 381 8.61 -5.96 -36.06
C GLU A 381 9.15 -6.12 -34.65
N VAL A 382 8.84 -5.16 -33.78
CA VAL A 382 9.41 -5.06 -32.43
C VAL A 382 8.34 -4.70 -31.39
N ALA A 383 8.59 -5.13 -30.15
CA ALA A 383 7.84 -4.73 -28.97
C ALA A 383 8.65 -3.67 -28.19
N VAL A 384 8.09 -2.46 -28.03
CA VAL A 384 8.69 -1.38 -27.24
C VAL A 384 8.01 -1.33 -25.87
N LYS A 385 8.71 -1.79 -24.82
CA LYS A 385 8.30 -1.68 -23.40
C LYS A 385 8.76 -0.32 -22.88
N VAL A 386 7.84 0.59 -22.60
CA VAL A 386 8.11 1.90 -22.00
C VAL A 386 8.00 1.76 -20.48
N ILE A 387 9.13 1.83 -19.79
CA ILE A 387 9.18 1.76 -18.33
C ILE A 387 8.87 3.17 -17.77
N GLN A 388 7.81 3.27 -16.97
CA GLN A 388 7.45 4.50 -16.28
C GLN A 388 8.57 4.91 -15.31
N GLN A 389 9.20 6.06 -15.50
CA GLN A 389 10.37 6.50 -14.71
C GLN A 389 10.00 7.13 -13.35
N ASP A 390 8.82 6.82 -12.82
CA ASP A 390 8.22 7.49 -11.65
C ASP A 390 8.84 7.09 -10.31
N SER A 391 9.79 6.14 -10.29
CA SER A 391 10.51 5.70 -9.08
C SER A 391 11.94 5.24 -9.37
N SER A 392 12.81 5.34 -8.35
CA SER A 392 14.19 4.85 -8.39
C SER A 392 14.28 3.36 -8.74
N ASP A 393 13.42 2.54 -8.14
CA ASP A 393 13.35 1.09 -8.33
C ASP A 393 13.19 0.71 -9.82
N LYS A 394 12.37 1.47 -10.57
CA LYS A 394 12.12 1.22 -12.00
C LYS A 394 13.28 1.67 -12.90
N ILE A 395 14.08 2.65 -12.48
CA ILE A 395 15.31 3.05 -13.18
C ILE A 395 16.39 1.97 -12.99
N ASP A 396 16.49 1.40 -11.79
CA ASP A 396 17.39 0.28 -11.51
C ASP A 396 16.97 -1.01 -12.24
N GLU A 397 15.66 -1.25 -12.39
CA GLU A 397 15.10 -2.31 -13.25
C GLU A 397 15.53 -2.13 -14.71
N PHE A 398 15.30 -0.94 -15.29
CA PHE A 398 15.70 -0.63 -16.67
C PHE A 398 17.20 -0.87 -16.92
N LEU A 399 18.06 -0.35 -16.05
CA LEU A 399 19.51 -0.47 -16.20
C LEU A 399 19.98 -1.91 -16.06
N ARG A 400 19.43 -2.67 -15.10
CA ARG A 400 19.76 -4.09 -14.93
C ARG A 400 19.28 -4.94 -16.11
N GLU A 401 18.10 -4.65 -16.66
CA GLU A 401 17.58 -5.37 -17.82
C GLU A 401 18.46 -5.11 -19.07
N VAL A 402 18.97 -3.89 -19.27
CA VAL A 402 20.00 -3.59 -20.30
C VAL A 402 21.32 -4.32 -20.02
N GLU A 403 21.85 -4.23 -18.80
CA GLU A 403 23.13 -4.85 -18.40
C GLU A 403 23.13 -6.36 -18.61
N ILE A 404 22.05 -7.04 -18.19
CA ILE A 404 21.91 -8.48 -18.32
C ILE A 404 21.59 -8.88 -19.76
N LEU A 405 20.50 -8.37 -20.37
CA LEU A 405 20.05 -8.87 -21.66
C LEU A 405 20.96 -8.50 -22.83
N SER A 406 21.73 -7.41 -22.76
CA SER A 406 22.67 -7.05 -23.84
C SER A 406 23.75 -8.12 -24.09
N GLN A 407 23.99 -9.00 -23.11
CA GLN A 407 25.00 -10.06 -23.15
C GLN A 407 24.38 -11.45 -23.39
N LEU A 408 23.09 -11.66 -23.10
CA LEU A 408 22.43 -12.96 -23.18
C LEU A 408 21.77 -13.22 -24.53
N HIS A 409 22.17 -14.31 -25.19
CA HIS A 409 21.60 -14.75 -26.46
C HIS A 409 21.29 -16.25 -26.38
N HIS A 410 20.00 -16.61 -26.37
CA HIS A 410 19.55 -17.99 -26.29
C HIS A 410 18.21 -18.14 -27.03
N PRO A 411 17.94 -19.25 -27.76
CA PRO A 411 16.70 -19.43 -28.52
C PRO A 411 15.41 -19.30 -27.69
N ASN A 412 15.47 -19.61 -26.39
CA ASN A 412 14.34 -19.54 -25.46
C ASN A 412 14.42 -18.37 -24.46
N LEU A 413 15.16 -17.31 -24.78
CA LEU A 413 15.09 -16.01 -24.11
C LEU A 413 14.65 -14.94 -25.12
N VAL A 414 13.82 -13.99 -24.71
CA VAL A 414 13.36 -12.89 -25.57
C VAL A 414 14.53 -11.95 -25.84
N LEU A 415 14.87 -11.76 -27.11
CA LEU A 415 16.02 -10.96 -27.53
C LEU A 415 15.76 -9.46 -27.34
N LEU A 416 16.63 -8.80 -26.56
CA LEU A 416 16.73 -7.35 -26.51
C LEU A 416 17.49 -6.84 -27.74
N LEU A 417 16.77 -6.19 -28.65
CA LEU A 417 17.31 -5.61 -29.89
C LEU A 417 17.92 -4.21 -29.64
N GLY A 418 17.42 -3.49 -28.63
CA GLY A 418 17.87 -2.15 -28.32
C GLY A 418 17.16 -1.47 -27.16
N PHE A 419 17.50 -0.21 -26.93
CA PHE A 419 16.88 0.62 -25.89
C PHE A 419 16.98 2.12 -26.21
N CYS A 420 16.14 2.93 -25.57
CA CYS A 420 16.22 4.39 -25.60
C CYS A 420 16.21 4.93 -24.16
N PRO A 421 17.35 5.44 -23.63
CA PRO A 421 17.41 5.93 -22.26
C PRO A 421 16.71 7.28 -22.08
N GLU A 422 16.56 8.09 -23.15
CA GLU A 422 15.82 9.37 -23.14
C GLU A 422 14.31 9.20 -22.82
N ILE A 423 13.77 8.01 -23.07
CA ILE A 423 12.37 7.64 -22.80
C ILE A 423 12.28 6.64 -21.64
N GLY A 424 13.34 5.87 -21.38
CA GLY A 424 13.28 4.70 -20.50
C GLY A 424 12.56 3.52 -21.15
N CYS A 425 12.80 3.25 -22.44
CA CYS A 425 12.17 2.12 -23.13
C CYS A 425 13.15 1.07 -23.64
N LEU A 426 12.71 -0.18 -23.59
CA LEU A 426 13.41 -1.36 -24.08
C LEU A 426 12.74 -1.87 -25.36
N VAL A 427 13.53 -2.33 -26.32
CA VAL A 427 13.08 -2.76 -27.65
C VAL A 427 13.43 -4.23 -27.82
N TYR A 428 12.42 -5.08 -27.91
CA TYR A 428 12.55 -6.52 -28.06
C TYR A 428 12.05 -6.99 -29.42
N GLU A 429 12.41 -8.22 -29.79
CA GLU A 429 11.68 -8.94 -30.84
C GLU A 429 10.17 -9.02 -30.52
N TYR A 430 9.32 -8.90 -31.54
CA TYR A 430 7.88 -9.06 -31.38
C TYR A 430 7.47 -10.54 -31.40
N MET A 431 6.64 -10.93 -30.44
CA MET A 431 6.19 -12.32 -30.23
C MET A 431 4.71 -12.42 -30.62
N GLU A 432 4.42 -13.00 -31.79
CA GLU A 432 3.13 -12.83 -32.47
C GLU A 432 1.95 -13.52 -31.75
N ASN A 433 2.19 -14.60 -31.00
CA ASN A 433 1.16 -15.35 -30.27
C ASN A 433 0.95 -14.90 -28.81
N GLY A 434 1.59 -13.80 -28.40
CA GLY A 434 1.41 -13.18 -27.08
C GLY A 434 2.03 -14.00 -25.94
N SER A 435 1.44 -13.92 -24.74
CA SER A 435 1.93 -14.64 -23.57
C SER A 435 1.28 -16.02 -23.41
N LEU A 436 1.94 -16.90 -22.67
CA LEU A 436 1.37 -18.19 -22.26
C LEU A 436 0.17 -18.01 -21.32
N GLU A 437 0.10 -16.91 -20.55
CA GLU A 437 -1.11 -16.59 -19.77
C GLU A 437 -2.32 -16.34 -20.70
N ASP A 438 -2.12 -15.67 -21.83
CA ASP A 438 -3.20 -15.41 -22.78
C ASP A 438 -3.73 -16.69 -23.42
N GLN A 439 -2.84 -17.61 -23.80
CA GLN A 439 -3.20 -18.91 -24.38
C GLN A 439 -3.91 -19.85 -23.38
N LEU A 440 -3.54 -19.80 -22.10
CA LEU A 440 -4.11 -20.66 -21.05
C LEU A 440 -5.39 -20.12 -20.41
N ILE A 441 -5.56 -18.80 -20.38
CA ILE A 441 -6.54 -18.16 -19.50
C ILE A 441 -7.42 -17.16 -20.24
N ASN A 442 -6.81 -16.27 -21.03
CA ASN A 442 -7.54 -15.24 -21.78
C ASN A 442 -7.90 -15.71 -23.20
N ASN A 443 -8.03 -17.03 -23.39
CA ASN A 443 -8.17 -17.64 -24.69
C ASN A 443 -9.50 -17.19 -25.33
N LYS A 444 -9.43 -16.26 -26.30
CA LYS A 444 -10.56 -15.52 -26.89
C LYS A 444 -11.38 -16.36 -27.89
N GLY A 445 -11.68 -17.60 -27.52
CA GLY A 445 -12.31 -18.59 -28.40
C GLY A 445 -11.36 -19.23 -29.41
N GLN A 446 -10.03 -19.16 -29.21
CA GLN A 446 -9.08 -19.97 -29.97
C GLN A 446 -9.05 -21.41 -29.43
N GLN A 447 -8.44 -22.32 -30.18
CA GLN A 447 -8.27 -23.69 -29.73
C GLN A 447 -7.29 -23.76 -28.54
N SER A 448 -7.60 -24.61 -27.58
CA SER A 448 -6.72 -24.90 -26.44
C SER A 448 -5.39 -25.52 -26.91
N LEU A 449 -4.26 -25.09 -26.32
CA LEU A 449 -2.92 -25.58 -26.72
C LEU A 449 -2.86 -27.11 -26.68
N HIS A 450 -2.49 -27.73 -27.79
CA HIS A 450 -2.33 -29.18 -27.89
C HIS A 450 -1.26 -29.68 -26.91
N TRP A 451 -1.44 -30.86 -26.30
CA TRP A 451 -0.50 -31.42 -25.33
C TRP A 451 0.96 -31.37 -25.79
N PHE A 452 1.24 -31.73 -27.06
CA PHE A 452 2.59 -31.67 -27.62
C PHE A 452 3.24 -30.29 -27.49
N LEU A 453 2.49 -29.22 -27.77
CA LEU A 453 2.98 -27.84 -27.60
C LEU A 453 3.21 -27.53 -26.12
N ARG A 454 2.36 -28.04 -25.20
CA ARG A 454 2.54 -27.81 -23.76
C ARG A 454 3.85 -28.41 -23.24
N ILE A 455 4.18 -29.64 -23.63
CA ILE A 455 5.45 -30.27 -23.21
C ILE A 455 6.66 -29.64 -23.91
N GLN A 456 6.53 -29.20 -25.16
CA GLN A 456 7.57 -28.44 -25.86
C GLN A 456 7.87 -27.11 -25.15
N ILE A 457 6.84 -26.34 -24.80
CA ILE A 457 6.96 -25.08 -24.03
C ILE A 457 7.65 -25.33 -22.67
N ILE A 458 7.31 -26.42 -21.98
CA ILE A 458 7.95 -26.79 -20.71
C ILE A 458 9.45 -27.06 -20.88
N PHE A 459 9.83 -27.78 -21.93
CA PHE A 459 11.23 -28.08 -22.25
C PHE A 459 12.01 -26.82 -22.62
N GLU A 460 11.49 -26.02 -23.53
CA GLU A 460 12.08 -24.76 -23.98
C GLU A 460 12.30 -23.77 -22.83
N VAL A 461 11.32 -23.62 -21.94
CA VAL A 461 11.46 -22.79 -20.72
C VAL A 461 12.50 -23.41 -19.76
N ALA A 462 12.54 -24.73 -19.60
CA ALA A 462 13.57 -25.37 -18.79
C ALA A 462 14.99 -25.18 -19.37
N CYS A 463 15.16 -25.21 -20.69
CA CYS A 463 16.42 -24.88 -21.37
C CYS A 463 16.82 -23.41 -21.16
N GLY A 464 15.87 -22.48 -21.31
CA GLY A 464 16.10 -21.05 -21.05
C GLY A 464 16.55 -20.77 -19.60
N LEU A 465 15.92 -21.41 -18.61
CA LEU A 465 16.33 -21.33 -17.21
C LEU A 465 17.70 -21.95 -16.96
N ALA A 466 18.00 -23.11 -17.53
CA ALA A 466 19.30 -23.76 -17.35
C ALA A 466 20.43 -22.89 -17.92
N PHE A 467 20.23 -22.23 -19.06
CA PHE A 467 21.18 -21.26 -19.60
C PHE A 467 21.43 -20.08 -18.65
N LEU A 468 20.38 -19.51 -18.03
CA LEU A 468 20.52 -18.46 -17.01
C LEU A 468 21.27 -18.96 -15.77
N HIS A 469 20.96 -20.16 -15.29
CA HIS A 469 21.57 -20.77 -14.10
C HIS A 469 23.02 -21.20 -14.32
N ALA A 470 23.39 -21.59 -15.55
CA ALA A 470 24.74 -21.98 -15.94
C ALA A 470 25.64 -20.79 -16.31
N THR A 471 25.12 -19.55 -16.32
CA THR A 471 25.89 -18.34 -16.62
C THR A 471 27.01 -18.13 -15.59
N LYS A 472 28.17 -17.66 -16.06
CA LYS A 472 29.39 -17.44 -15.26
C LYS A 472 29.92 -16.02 -15.46
N PRO A 473 30.55 -15.40 -14.44
CA PRO A 473 30.98 -15.98 -13.16
C PRO A 473 29.84 -16.26 -12.17
N GLU A 474 28.71 -15.57 -12.31
CA GLU A 474 27.59 -15.63 -11.36
C GLU A 474 26.30 -16.13 -12.05
N PRO A 475 25.60 -17.12 -11.48
CA PRO A 475 24.29 -17.55 -11.97
C PRO A 475 23.27 -16.42 -11.94
N ILE A 476 22.42 -16.36 -12.97
CA ILE A 476 21.33 -15.41 -13.07
C ILE A 476 20.03 -16.12 -12.65
N VAL A 477 19.36 -15.62 -11.62
CA VAL A 477 18.05 -16.15 -11.18
C VAL A 477 16.95 -15.18 -11.59
N HIS A 478 15.91 -15.69 -12.26
CA HIS A 478 14.86 -14.90 -12.91
C HIS A 478 13.91 -14.23 -11.90
N ARG A 479 13.54 -14.94 -10.83
CA ARG A 479 12.69 -14.50 -9.70
C ARG A 479 11.22 -14.20 -10.00
N ASP A 480 10.86 -13.79 -11.22
CA ASP A 480 9.45 -13.54 -11.62
C ASP A 480 8.98 -14.40 -12.81
N LEU A 481 9.41 -15.67 -12.85
CA LEU A 481 8.95 -16.61 -13.86
C LEU A 481 7.46 -16.93 -13.67
N LYS A 482 6.65 -16.67 -14.70
CA LYS A 482 5.19 -16.88 -14.72
C LYS A 482 4.69 -17.01 -16.17
N PRO A 483 3.48 -17.55 -16.43
CA PRO A 483 2.96 -17.66 -17.79
C PRO A 483 2.87 -16.32 -18.55
N GLY A 484 2.61 -15.21 -17.86
CA GLY A 484 2.62 -13.88 -18.47
C GLY A 484 4.00 -13.42 -18.98
N ASN A 485 5.09 -14.03 -18.49
CA ASN A 485 6.48 -13.72 -18.87
C ASN A 485 7.10 -14.80 -19.77
N ILE A 486 6.29 -15.77 -20.23
CA ILE A 486 6.66 -16.72 -21.28
C ILE A 486 5.92 -16.29 -22.54
N LEU A 487 6.66 -15.79 -23.53
CA LEU A 487 6.10 -15.31 -24.80
C LEU A 487 6.26 -16.35 -25.90
N LEU A 488 5.35 -16.32 -26.88
CA LEU A 488 5.25 -17.31 -27.95
C LEU A 488 5.39 -16.64 -29.32
N ASP A 489 6.34 -17.10 -30.14
CA ASP A 489 6.47 -16.64 -31.53
C ASP A 489 5.33 -17.22 -32.41
N LYS A 490 5.23 -16.79 -33.66
CA LYS A 490 4.29 -17.33 -34.67
C LYS A 490 4.29 -18.86 -34.83
N ASN A 491 5.37 -19.54 -34.47
CA ASN A 491 5.53 -21.01 -34.55
C ASN A 491 5.27 -21.70 -33.20
N TYR A 492 4.86 -20.96 -32.17
CA TYR A 492 4.73 -21.40 -30.77
C TYR A 492 6.06 -21.79 -30.09
N VAL A 493 7.21 -21.33 -30.61
CA VAL A 493 8.48 -21.39 -29.88
C VAL A 493 8.39 -20.44 -28.70
N SER A 494 8.62 -20.96 -27.51
CA SER A 494 8.54 -20.20 -26.26
C SER A 494 9.87 -19.58 -25.86
N LYS A 495 9.76 -18.35 -25.34
CA LYS A 495 10.87 -17.55 -24.86
C LYS A 495 10.53 -16.90 -23.53
N ILE A 496 11.46 -16.95 -22.58
CA ILE A 496 11.32 -16.24 -21.30
C ILE A 496 11.69 -14.77 -21.53
N GLY A 497 10.82 -13.86 -21.11
CA GLY A 497 11.07 -12.41 -21.14
C GLY A 497 10.85 -11.77 -19.77
N ASP A 498 11.00 -10.45 -19.70
CA ASP A 498 10.77 -9.63 -18.50
C ASP A 498 11.67 -10.03 -17.32
N VAL A 499 12.99 -9.89 -17.53
CA VAL A 499 14.03 -10.22 -16.56
C VAL A 499 14.37 -9.05 -15.63
N GLY A 500 13.56 -7.98 -15.58
CA GLY A 500 13.83 -6.79 -14.76
C GLY A 500 14.05 -7.08 -13.26
N LEU A 501 13.41 -8.13 -12.74
CA LEU A 501 13.61 -8.60 -11.37
C LEU A 501 14.77 -9.59 -11.20
N ALA A 502 15.45 -10.01 -12.27
CA ALA A 502 16.53 -10.97 -12.20
C ALA A 502 17.70 -10.47 -11.34
N LYS A 503 18.51 -11.41 -10.83
CA LYS A 503 19.67 -11.09 -10.00
C LYS A 503 20.83 -12.06 -10.27
N LEU A 504 22.01 -11.49 -10.49
CA LEU A 504 23.30 -12.18 -10.42
C LEU A 504 23.58 -12.56 -8.95
N ILE A 505 24.11 -13.76 -8.71
CA ILE A 505 24.37 -14.27 -7.35
C ILE A 505 25.87 -14.57 -7.16
N SER A 506 26.57 -13.64 -6.53
CA SER A 506 27.95 -13.79 -6.04
C SER A 506 28.08 -14.90 -4.98
N ASP A 507 27.27 -14.80 -3.92
CA ASP A 507 27.36 -15.65 -2.74
C ASP A 507 26.20 -16.65 -2.70
N ILE A 508 26.37 -17.77 -3.39
CA ILE A 508 25.41 -18.89 -3.39
C ILE A 508 25.42 -19.58 -2.03
N VAL A 509 24.40 -19.31 -1.21
CA VAL A 509 24.20 -20.02 0.06
C VAL A 509 24.06 -21.53 -0.23
N PRO A 510 24.72 -22.45 0.49
CA PRO A 510 24.53 -23.89 0.30
C PRO A 510 23.09 -24.34 0.60
N GLU A 511 22.57 -25.36 -0.10
CA GLU A 511 21.18 -25.84 0.08
C GLU A 511 20.89 -26.42 1.48
N GLY A 512 21.94 -26.89 2.17
CA GLY A 512 21.86 -27.38 3.54
C GLY A 512 21.63 -26.28 4.58
N LEU A 513 21.97 -25.02 4.25
CA LEU A 513 21.99 -23.89 5.16
C LEU A 513 20.81 -22.93 4.89
N THR A 514 20.07 -22.60 5.94
CA THR A 514 19.03 -21.56 5.88
C THR A 514 19.62 -20.28 6.47
N GLU A 515 19.89 -19.32 5.59
CA GLU A 515 20.37 -17.98 5.90
C GLU A 515 19.22 -16.98 5.68
N TYR A 516 19.11 -15.96 6.52
CA TYR A 516 18.21 -14.83 6.31
C TYR A 516 19.01 -13.68 5.70
N ARG A 517 18.46 -13.07 4.64
CA ARG A 517 19.08 -11.94 3.94
C ARG A 517 18.08 -10.81 3.80
N ASP A 518 18.54 -9.57 4.00
CA ASP A 518 17.75 -8.34 3.83
C ASP A 518 17.54 -7.97 2.33
N THR A 519 17.34 -8.99 1.48
CA THR A 519 17.01 -8.76 0.08
C THR A 519 15.51 -8.54 -0.06
N ALA A 520 15.12 -7.39 -0.63
CA ALA A 520 13.75 -7.06 -0.93
C ALA A 520 13.03 -8.22 -1.66
N VAL A 521 11.97 -8.75 -1.03
CA VAL A 521 11.13 -9.80 -1.61
C VAL A 521 10.35 -9.20 -2.78
N ALA A 522 10.50 -9.81 -3.96
CA ALA A 522 9.83 -9.40 -5.19
C ALA A 522 9.56 -10.62 -6.09
N GLY A 523 8.46 -10.55 -6.84
CA GLY A 523 7.96 -11.61 -7.72
C GLY A 523 6.44 -11.75 -7.61
N THR A 524 5.84 -12.58 -8.47
CA THR A 524 4.39 -12.74 -8.57
C THR A 524 3.86 -13.82 -7.62
N LEU A 525 2.78 -13.48 -6.91
CA LEU A 525 2.08 -14.38 -5.98
C LEU A 525 1.75 -15.73 -6.64
N TYR A 526 1.81 -16.82 -5.86
CA TYR A 526 1.73 -18.23 -6.27
C TYR A 526 2.93 -18.80 -7.04
N TYR A 527 3.75 -17.98 -7.70
CA TYR A 527 4.96 -18.44 -8.40
C TYR A 527 6.25 -18.28 -7.58
N MET A 528 6.27 -17.32 -6.64
CA MET A 528 7.41 -17.16 -5.73
C MET A 528 7.61 -18.37 -4.81
N ASP A 529 8.87 -18.81 -4.73
CA ASP A 529 9.37 -19.81 -3.79
C ASP A 529 9.03 -19.46 -2.32
N PRO A 530 8.37 -20.36 -1.55
CA PRO A 530 7.97 -20.10 -0.17
C PRO A 530 9.15 -20.02 0.83
N GLU A 531 10.31 -20.63 0.54
CA GLU A 531 11.52 -20.47 1.36
C GLU A 531 12.15 -19.09 1.09
N TYR A 532 12.17 -18.65 -0.18
CA TYR A 532 12.59 -17.29 -0.54
C TYR A 532 11.69 -16.21 0.09
N GLN A 533 10.35 -16.36 0.00
CA GLN A 533 9.40 -15.45 0.64
C GLN A 533 9.64 -15.29 2.16
N LEU A 534 10.10 -16.35 2.83
CA LEU A 534 10.35 -16.37 4.27
C LEU A 534 11.73 -15.83 4.66
N THR A 535 12.75 -16.04 3.82
CA THR A 535 14.16 -15.85 4.19
C THR A 535 14.87 -14.72 3.44
N GLY A 536 14.31 -14.23 2.33
CA GLY A 536 14.98 -13.31 1.41
C GLY A 536 16.12 -13.95 0.60
N THR A 537 16.47 -15.22 0.85
CA THR A 537 17.58 -15.91 0.18
C THR A 537 17.17 -16.41 -1.21
N ILE A 538 17.72 -15.79 -2.26
CA ILE A 538 17.48 -16.13 -3.67
C ILE A 538 18.38 -17.30 -4.08
N ARG A 539 17.84 -18.25 -4.86
CA ARG A 539 18.55 -19.45 -5.33
C ARG A 539 18.05 -19.85 -6.74
N PRO A 540 18.86 -20.51 -7.59
CA PRO A 540 18.39 -21.07 -8.87
C PRO A 540 17.14 -21.98 -8.73
N LYS A 541 17.10 -22.80 -7.67
CA LYS A 541 15.94 -23.63 -7.33
C LYS A 541 14.66 -22.86 -6.92
N SER A 542 14.71 -21.54 -6.80
CA SER A 542 13.51 -20.70 -6.67
C SER A 542 12.77 -20.58 -8.00
N ASP A 543 13.47 -20.51 -9.14
CA ASP A 543 12.83 -20.55 -10.47
C ASP A 543 12.28 -21.95 -10.79
N VAL A 544 12.94 -23.01 -10.28
CA VAL A 544 12.44 -24.40 -10.40
C VAL A 544 11.09 -24.58 -9.70
N TYR A 545 10.85 -23.89 -8.58
CA TYR A 545 9.53 -23.87 -7.93
C TYR A 545 8.47 -23.26 -8.86
N ALA A 546 8.77 -22.10 -9.44
CA ALA A 546 7.87 -21.42 -10.39
C ALA A 546 7.58 -22.30 -11.63
N LEU A 547 8.60 -22.93 -12.21
CA LEU A 547 8.45 -23.91 -13.30
C LEU A 547 7.52 -25.05 -12.90
N GLY A 548 7.64 -25.60 -11.69
CA GLY A 548 6.73 -26.62 -11.17
C GLY A 548 5.26 -26.18 -11.16
N ILE A 549 4.97 -24.94 -10.76
CA ILE A 549 3.61 -24.36 -10.82
C ILE A 549 3.13 -24.25 -12.27
N ILE A 550 3.98 -23.78 -13.18
CA ILE A 550 3.65 -23.60 -14.61
C ILE A 550 3.35 -24.95 -15.28
N ILE A 551 4.13 -26.00 -14.97
CA ILE A 551 3.86 -27.37 -15.44
C ILE A 551 2.49 -27.86 -14.95
N LEU A 552 2.14 -27.64 -13.68
CA LEU A 552 0.81 -27.99 -13.17
C LEU A 552 -0.32 -27.20 -13.84
N GLN A 553 -0.11 -25.93 -14.19
CA GLN A 553 -1.08 -25.16 -14.96
C GLN A 553 -1.25 -25.72 -16.38
N LEU A 554 -0.16 -26.06 -17.06
CA LEU A 554 -0.18 -26.64 -18.40
C LEU A 554 -0.83 -28.03 -18.43
N LEU A 555 -0.65 -28.85 -17.40
CA LEU A 555 -1.37 -30.13 -17.27
C LEU A 555 -2.88 -29.94 -17.06
N THR A 556 -3.29 -28.93 -16.27
CA THR A 556 -4.65 -28.85 -15.72
C THR A 556 -5.56 -27.80 -16.36
N GLY A 557 -5.01 -26.88 -17.15
CA GLY A 557 -5.75 -25.76 -17.78
C GLY A 557 -6.27 -24.71 -16.78
N LYS A 558 -5.73 -24.67 -15.56
CA LYS A 558 -6.33 -23.94 -14.42
C LYS A 558 -5.42 -22.84 -13.88
N ARG A 559 -6.04 -21.87 -13.18
CA ARG A 559 -5.35 -20.85 -12.36
C ARG A 559 -4.51 -21.54 -11.26
N PRO A 560 -3.39 -20.95 -10.77
CA PRO A 560 -2.44 -21.63 -9.88
C PRO A 560 -2.98 -21.94 -8.46
N HIS A 561 -4.18 -21.49 -8.13
CA HIS A 561 -4.76 -21.59 -6.79
C HIS A 561 -5.07 -23.04 -6.40
N GLY A 562 -4.30 -23.60 -5.46
CA GLY A 562 -4.54 -24.94 -4.93
C GLY A 562 -4.11 -26.09 -5.85
N LEU A 563 -3.43 -25.81 -6.97
CA LEU A 563 -3.02 -26.86 -7.93
C LEU A 563 -2.11 -27.92 -7.32
N ILE A 564 -1.13 -27.52 -6.48
CA ILE A 564 -0.22 -28.46 -5.79
C ILE A 564 -1.02 -29.52 -5.04
N LEU A 565 -1.96 -29.09 -4.17
CA LEU A 565 -2.80 -30.00 -3.38
C LEU A 565 -3.71 -30.87 -4.25
N SER A 566 -4.22 -30.32 -5.37
CA SER A 566 -5.05 -31.09 -6.31
C SER A 566 -4.25 -32.16 -7.04
N ALA A 567 -3.01 -31.85 -7.44
CA ALA A 567 -2.10 -32.79 -8.10
C ALA A 567 -1.59 -33.86 -7.14
N GLU A 568 -1.14 -33.48 -5.93
CA GLU A 568 -0.73 -34.42 -4.88
C GLU A 568 -1.81 -35.45 -4.54
N GLU A 569 -3.06 -35.00 -4.40
CA GLU A 569 -4.19 -35.86 -4.03
C GLU A 569 -4.70 -36.71 -5.21
N ALA A 570 -4.48 -36.27 -6.46
CA ALA A 570 -4.75 -37.06 -7.67
C ALA A 570 -3.67 -38.13 -7.89
N ILE A 571 -2.39 -37.77 -7.79
CA ILE A 571 -1.26 -38.70 -7.84
C ILE A 571 -1.38 -39.76 -6.74
N LYS A 572 -1.79 -39.38 -5.52
CA LYS A 572 -2.00 -40.35 -4.43
C LYS A 572 -3.10 -41.39 -4.70
N LYS A 573 -4.01 -41.10 -5.63
CA LYS A 573 -5.17 -41.96 -5.97
C LYS A 573 -5.04 -42.66 -7.31
N ASP A 574 -3.92 -42.47 -8.01
CA ASP A 574 -3.75 -42.82 -9.43
C ASP A 574 -4.90 -42.27 -10.31
N SER A 575 -5.39 -41.07 -9.98
CA SER A 575 -6.53 -40.41 -10.62
C SER A 575 -6.12 -39.11 -11.32
N ILE A 576 -4.97 -39.12 -12.00
CA ILE A 576 -4.41 -37.92 -12.65
C ILE A 576 -5.33 -37.39 -13.77
N SER A 577 -6.01 -38.28 -14.50
CA SER A 577 -7.03 -37.96 -15.50
C SER A 577 -8.07 -36.95 -15.01
N ASP A 578 -8.48 -37.03 -13.74
CA ASP A 578 -9.52 -36.19 -13.15
C ASP A 578 -9.10 -34.72 -12.97
N VAL A 579 -7.80 -34.42 -13.04
CA VAL A 579 -7.27 -33.06 -12.89
C VAL A 579 -6.76 -32.45 -14.18
N LEU A 580 -6.48 -33.26 -15.21
CA LEU A 580 -6.04 -32.81 -16.53
C LEU A 580 -7.07 -31.86 -17.17
N ASP A 581 -6.60 -31.08 -18.15
CA ASP A 581 -7.44 -30.14 -18.88
C ASP A 581 -8.43 -30.89 -19.79
N SER A 582 -9.72 -30.76 -19.49
CA SER A 582 -10.81 -31.41 -20.24
C SER A 582 -11.06 -30.84 -21.63
N SER A 583 -10.36 -29.77 -22.04
CA SER A 583 -10.42 -29.24 -23.41
C SER A 583 -9.55 -30.03 -24.42
N GLN A 584 -8.74 -30.96 -23.94
CA GLN A 584 -7.94 -31.89 -24.75
C GLN A 584 -8.52 -33.30 -24.64
N ILE A 585 -8.54 -34.05 -25.74
CA ILE A 585 -9.32 -35.30 -25.87
C ILE A 585 -8.44 -36.56 -25.74
N ASP A 586 -7.13 -36.44 -26.01
CA ASP A 586 -6.19 -37.53 -26.25
C ASP A 586 -4.93 -37.44 -25.37
N TRP A 587 -5.11 -37.14 -24.08
CA TRP A 587 -4.02 -37.08 -23.10
C TRP A 587 -3.22 -38.40 -23.01
N PRO A 588 -1.88 -38.38 -23.19
CA PRO A 588 -1.04 -39.53 -22.88
C PRO A 588 -0.84 -39.59 -21.36
N ILE A 589 -1.71 -40.37 -20.70
CA ILE A 589 -1.87 -40.37 -19.24
C ILE A 589 -0.57 -40.74 -18.51
N ALA A 590 0.23 -41.69 -19.03
CA ALA A 590 1.48 -42.11 -18.39
C ALA A 590 2.52 -40.98 -18.36
N GLU A 591 2.75 -40.34 -19.50
CA GLU A 591 3.64 -39.18 -19.64
C GLU A 591 3.15 -37.99 -18.80
N ALA A 592 1.84 -37.72 -18.79
CA ALA A 592 1.22 -36.67 -17.99
C ALA A 592 1.38 -36.94 -16.48
N GLU A 593 1.32 -38.20 -16.04
CA GLU A 593 1.52 -38.60 -14.65
C GLU A 593 2.98 -38.45 -14.20
N ILE A 594 3.94 -38.84 -15.04
CA ILE A 594 5.37 -38.61 -14.78
C ILE A 594 5.65 -37.11 -14.66
N LEU A 595 5.11 -36.31 -15.58
CA LEU A 595 5.26 -34.86 -15.57
C LEU A 595 4.61 -34.22 -14.33
N ALA A 596 3.43 -34.70 -13.91
CA ALA A 596 2.77 -34.24 -12.69
C ALA A 596 3.59 -34.56 -11.42
N LYS A 597 4.17 -35.76 -11.35
CA LYS A 597 5.07 -36.18 -10.27
C LYS A 597 6.35 -35.32 -10.24
N LEU A 598 6.94 -35.03 -11.40
CA LEU A 598 8.08 -34.12 -11.53
C LEU A 598 7.74 -32.71 -11.03
N ALA A 599 6.60 -32.17 -11.47
CA ALA A 599 6.13 -30.84 -11.08
C ALA A 599 5.90 -30.71 -9.58
N VAL A 600 5.24 -31.70 -8.96
CA VAL A 600 5.04 -31.73 -7.49
C VAL A 600 6.38 -31.72 -6.74
N ARG A 601 7.38 -32.49 -7.18
CA ARG A 601 8.76 -32.44 -6.61
C ARG A 601 9.39 -31.04 -6.76
N CYS A 602 9.22 -30.39 -7.91
CA CYS A 602 9.69 -29.02 -8.14
C CYS A 602 9.03 -28.01 -7.17
N THR A 603 7.76 -28.24 -6.80
CA THR A 603 7.03 -27.37 -5.85
C THR A 603 7.29 -27.67 -4.36
N ALA A 604 8.33 -28.44 -4.01
CA ALA A 604 8.64 -28.74 -2.61
C ALA A 604 8.90 -27.47 -1.77
N LEU A 605 8.39 -27.45 -0.53
CA LEU A 605 8.45 -26.26 0.34
C LEU A 605 9.88 -25.85 0.73
N LYS A 606 10.83 -26.80 0.77
CA LYS A 606 12.24 -26.51 0.98
C LYS A 606 12.98 -26.60 -0.34
N CYS A 607 13.91 -25.67 -0.57
CA CYS A 607 14.82 -25.67 -1.70
C CYS A 607 15.58 -27.01 -1.85
N ARG A 608 16.15 -27.54 -0.76
CA ARG A 608 16.95 -28.78 -0.78
C ARG A 608 16.17 -30.03 -1.20
N ASP A 609 14.84 -30.01 -1.03
CA ASP A 609 13.96 -31.13 -1.32
C ASP A 609 13.49 -31.10 -2.80
N ARG A 610 13.83 -30.04 -3.56
CA ARG A 610 13.53 -29.90 -5.00
C ARG A 610 14.63 -30.54 -5.86
N PRO A 611 14.27 -31.14 -7.01
CA PRO A 611 15.23 -31.69 -7.95
C PRO A 611 16.13 -30.59 -8.55
N SER A 612 17.30 -31.00 -9.03
CA SER A 612 18.20 -30.19 -9.84
C SER A 612 17.62 -29.95 -11.24
N LEU A 613 17.70 -28.71 -11.74
CA LEU A 613 17.20 -28.37 -13.07
C LEU A 613 17.94 -29.14 -14.17
N GLU A 614 19.27 -29.09 -14.14
CA GLU A 614 20.14 -29.68 -15.17
C GLU A 614 20.21 -31.21 -15.10
N SER A 615 20.29 -31.79 -13.90
CA SER A 615 20.59 -33.22 -13.74
C SER A 615 19.39 -34.12 -13.47
N GLU A 616 18.20 -33.56 -13.23
CA GLU A 616 16.98 -34.32 -12.96
C GLU A 616 15.77 -33.82 -13.76
N VAL A 617 15.50 -32.50 -13.77
CA VAL A 617 14.28 -31.95 -14.40
C VAL A 617 14.38 -32.00 -15.92
N LEU A 618 15.45 -31.46 -16.51
CA LEU A 618 15.66 -31.45 -17.97
C LEU A 618 15.68 -32.87 -18.57
N PRO A 619 16.47 -33.83 -18.06
CA PRO A 619 16.51 -35.19 -18.60
C PRO A 619 15.17 -35.93 -18.53
N GLU A 620 14.35 -35.71 -17.49
CA GLU A 620 13.02 -36.31 -17.38
C GLU A 620 12.06 -35.74 -18.44
N ILE A 621 12.10 -34.42 -18.67
CA ILE A 621 11.30 -33.75 -19.72
C ILE A 621 11.75 -34.21 -21.11
N GLU A 622 13.05 -34.28 -21.37
CA GLU A 622 13.62 -34.75 -22.63
C GLU A 622 13.27 -36.23 -22.89
N SER A 623 13.26 -37.07 -21.85
CA SER A 623 12.80 -38.46 -21.90
C SER A 623 11.29 -38.57 -22.22
N ILE A 624 10.46 -37.67 -21.70
CA ILE A 624 9.03 -37.58 -22.07
C ILE A 624 8.89 -37.19 -23.56
N LEU A 625 9.57 -36.14 -24.02
CA LEU A 625 9.57 -35.72 -25.43
C LEU A 625 10.06 -36.83 -26.37
N SER A 626 11.11 -37.54 -25.98
CA SER A 626 11.68 -38.66 -26.75
C SER A 626 10.68 -39.81 -26.89
N ARG A 627 9.92 -40.14 -25.83
CA ARG A 627 8.84 -41.14 -25.89
C ARG A 627 7.69 -40.71 -26.78
N ILE A 628 7.26 -39.44 -26.68
CA ILE A 628 6.15 -38.90 -27.48
C ILE A 628 6.52 -38.89 -28.98
N THR A 629 7.73 -38.48 -29.32
CA THR A 629 8.24 -38.45 -30.71
C THR A 629 8.58 -39.84 -31.27
N ALA A 630 8.98 -40.79 -30.42
CA ALA A 630 9.19 -42.18 -30.82
C ALA A 630 7.89 -43.00 -30.93
N SER A 631 6.78 -42.56 -30.32
CA SER A 631 5.53 -43.33 -30.32
C SER A 631 4.91 -43.40 -31.72
N PRO A 632 4.60 -44.60 -32.24
CA PRO A 632 3.92 -44.75 -33.52
C PRO A 632 2.46 -44.25 -33.49
N THR A 633 1.91 -43.86 -32.33
CA THR A 633 0.59 -43.19 -32.28
C THR A 633 0.64 -41.71 -32.68
N LEU A 634 1.81 -41.05 -32.63
CA LEU A 634 2.03 -39.78 -33.35
C LEU A 634 2.48 -39.99 -34.80
N ARG A 635 2.87 -41.21 -35.18
CA ARG A 635 2.88 -41.65 -36.58
C ARG A 635 1.46 -41.98 -37.04
N SER A 636 0.63 -40.93 -37.11
CA SER A 636 -0.46 -40.91 -38.08
C SER A 636 0.11 -41.38 -39.44
N PRO A 637 -0.56 -42.32 -40.16
CA PRO A 637 -0.17 -42.70 -41.52
C PRO A 637 -0.10 -41.51 -42.48
N ASN A 638 -0.71 -40.38 -42.10
CA ASN A 638 -0.48 -39.07 -42.66
C ASN A 638 0.31 -38.22 -41.65
N ALA A 639 1.64 -38.20 -41.74
CA ALA A 639 2.39 -37.02 -41.32
C ALA A 639 1.89 -35.87 -42.21
N ALA A 640 1.06 -34.99 -41.66
CA ALA A 640 0.49 -33.88 -42.43
C ALA A 640 1.64 -33.06 -42.99
N VAL A 641 1.77 -33.05 -44.32
CA VAL A 641 2.88 -32.40 -45.02
C VAL A 641 2.97 -30.95 -44.54
N PRO A 642 4.12 -30.49 -44.00
CA PRO A 642 4.30 -29.10 -43.63
C PRO A 642 3.89 -28.20 -44.80
N SER A 643 3.01 -27.23 -44.55
CA SER A 643 2.34 -26.47 -45.62
C SER A 643 3.31 -25.78 -46.59
N HIS A 644 4.49 -25.40 -46.11
CA HIS A 644 5.58 -24.81 -46.90
C HIS A 644 6.34 -25.81 -47.79
N PHE A 645 6.11 -27.12 -47.67
CA PHE A 645 6.59 -28.15 -48.61
C PHE A 645 5.61 -28.40 -49.77
N ILE A 646 4.36 -27.93 -49.66
CA ILE A 646 3.31 -28.12 -50.66
C ILE A 646 3.42 -27.01 -51.73
N CYS A 647 3.43 -27.38 -53.01
CA CYS A 647 3.40 -26.40 -54.09
C CYS A 647 2.03 -25.71 -54.18
N PRO A 648 1.95 -24.36 -54.12
CA PRO A 648 0.66 -23.66 -54.22
C PRO A 648 -0.09 -23.85 -55.55
N ILE A 649 0.59 -24.28 -56.62
CA ILE A 649 -0.04 -24.54 -57.93
C ILE A 649 -0.55 -25.99 -58.03
N LEU A 650 0.27 -26.97 -57.63
CA LEU A 650 -0.06 -28.40 -57.81
C LEU A 650 -0.81 -29.01 -56.61
N GLN A 651 -0.71 -28.40 -55.42
CA GLN A 651 -1.19 -28.97 -54.16
C GLN A 651 -0.52 -30.33 -53.81
N GLU A 652 0.71 -30.53 -54.32
CA GLU A 652 1.57 -31.71 -54.10
C GLU A 652 2.86 -31.29 -53.37
N VAL A 653 3.54 -32.24 -52.71
CA VAL A 653 4.90 -32.03 -52.16
C VAL A 653 5.86 -31.65 -53.28
N MET A 654 6.65 -30.59 -53.12
CA MET A 654 7.65 -30.18 -54.10
C MET A 654 8.82 -31.17 -54.18
N ASP A 655 9.30 -31.45 -55.40
CA ASP A 655 10.52 -32.24 -55.65
C ASP A 655 11.68 -31.32 -56.07
N ASP A 656 11.37 -30.31 -56.88
CA ASP A 656 12.31 -29.34 -57.44
C ASP A 656 11.83 -27.91 -57.10
N PRO A 657 11.95 -27.45 -55.83
CA PRO A 657 11.39 -26.16 -55.39
C PRO A 657 12.19 -24.96 -55.90
N TYR A 658 11.50 -23.94 -56.41
CA TYR A 658 12.03 -22.67 -56.94
C TYR A 658 11.22 -21.47 -56.42
N VAL A 659 11.91 -20.39 -56.04
CA VAL A 659 11.33 -19.11 -55.64
C VAL A 659 11.02 -18.27 -56.88
N ALA A 660 9.85 -17.61 -56.92
CA ALA A 660 9.51 -16.62 -57.94
C ALA A 660 9.54 -15.18 -57.39
N ALA A 661 9.34 -14.18 -58.27
CA ALA A 661 9.41 -12.76 -57.94
C ALA A 661 8.34 -12.26 -56.92
N ASP A 662 7.38 -13.10 -56.55
CA ASP A 662 6.40 -12.85 -55.48
C ASP A 662 6.86 -13.40 -54.10
N GLY A 663 8.11 -13.87 -53.99
CA GLY A 663 8.68 -14.43 -52.76
C GLY A 663 8.17 -15.83 -52.41
N HIS A 664 7.25 -16.41 -53.19
CA HIS A 664 6.70 -17.73 -52.92
C HIS A 664 7.52 -18.82 -53.61
N THR A 665 7.58 -20.00 -52.99
CA THR A 665 8.26 -21.17 -53.55
C THR A 665 7.26 -22.12 -54.21
N TYR A 666 7.62 -22.65 -55.38
CA TYR A 666 6.79 -23.49 -56.22
C TYR A 666 7.60 -24.67 -56.77
N GLU A 667 6.91 -25.73 -57.16
CA GLU A 667 7.48 -26.80 -57.98
C GLU A 667 7.87 -26.24 -59.37
N HIS A 668 9.13 -26.44 -59.78
CA HIS A 668 9.74 -25.88 -60.99
C HIS A 668 8.89 -26.15 -62.24
N ARG A 669 8.41 -27.39 -62.43
CA ARG A 669 7.57 -27.74 -63.60
C ARG A 669 6.29 -26.88 -63.66
N ALA A 670 5.70 -26.57 -62.51
CA ALA A 670 4.44 -25.86 -62.40
C ALA A 670 4.59 -24.37 -62.63
N ILE A 671 5.53 -23.71 -61.94
CA ILE A 671 5.75 -22.26 -62.10
C ILE A 671 6.26 -21.93 -63.51
N LYS A 672 7.12 -22.76 -64.09
CA LYS A 672 7.60 -22.60 -65.47
C LYS A 672 6.50 -22.77 -66.52
N ALA A 673 5.49 -23.63 -66.26
CA ALA A 673 4.31 -23.75 -67.10
C ALA A 673 3.36 -22.56 -66.94
N TRP A 674 3.19 -22.05 -65.71
CA TRP A 674 2.37 -20.89 -65.41
C TRP A 674 2.91 -19.61 -66.09
N LEU A 675 4.20 -19.33 -65.93
CA LEU A 675 4.85 -18.11 -66.47
C LEU A 675 4.93 -18.08 -68.01
N LYS A 676 4.73 -19.21 -68.70
CA LYS A 676 4.55 -19.26 -70.16
C LYS A 676 3.19 -18.69 -70.62
N LYS A 677 2.16 -18.73 -69.76
CA LYS A 677 0.79 -18.31 -70.08
C LYS A 677 0.37 -17.02 -69.36
N HIS A 678 0.95 -16.73 -68.20
CA HIS A 678 0.55 -15.62 -67.33
C HIS A 678 1.75 -14.79 -66.87
N LYS A 679 1.55 -13.48 -66.70
CA LYS A 679 2.55 -12.53 -66.15
C LYS A 679 2.20 -12.10 -64.71
N THR A 680 1.40 -12.91 -64.02
CA THR A 680 0.85 -12.65 -62.68
C THR A 680 1.19 -13.78 -61.71
N SER A 681 1.29 -13.45 -60.42
CA SER A 681 1.53 -14.41 -59.34
C SER A 681 0.42 -15.46 -59.30
N PRO A 682 0.76 -16.76 -59.21
CA PRO A 682 -0.21 -17.81 -58.92
C PRO A 682 -0.96 -17.59 -57.59
N VAL A 683 -0.29 -17.05 -56.57
CA VAL A 683 -0.84 -16.87 -55.21
C VAL A 683 -1.53 -15.51 -55.06
N THR A 684 -0.79 -14.40 -55.23
CA THR A 684 -1.32 -13.06 -54.94
C THR A 684 -2.15 -12.45 -56.07
N LYS A 685 -2.17 -13.09 -57.25
CA LYS A 685 -2.78 -12.62 -58.51
C LYS A 685 -2.25 -11.29 -59.06
N GLN A 686 -1.31 -10.64 -58.36
CA GLN A 686 -0.68 -9.39 -58.79
C GLN A 686 0.32 -9.62 -59.94
N ARG A 687 0.64 -8.57 -60.71
CA ARG A 687 1.61 -8.66 -61.81
C ARG A 687 3.04 -8.82 -61.25
N LEU A 688 3.77 -9.81 -61.75
CA LEU A 688 5.15 -10.05 -61.33
C LEU A 688 6.09 -8.99 -61.93
N GLN A 689 7.02 -8.48 -61.13
CA GLN A 689 8.00 -7.47 -61.57
C GLN A 689 8.99 -8.04 -62.59
N TYR A 690 9.39 -9.30 -62.41
CA TYR A 690 10.24 -10.07 -63.32
C TYR A 690 9.80 -11.54 -63.35
N LEU A 691 10.20 -12.27 -64.40
CA LEU A 691 9.79 -13.67 -64.65
C LEU A 691 10.90 -14.70 -64.35
N SER A 692 12.02 -14.26 -63.76
CA SER A 692 13.07 -15.19 -63.31
C SER A 692 12.63 -15.97 -62.08
N ILE A 693 13.07 -17.23 -62.02
CA ILE A 693 12.85 -18.15 -60.91
C ILE A 693 14.22 -18.67 -60.43
N ILE A 694 14.38 -18.85 -59.12
CA ILE A 694 15.67 -19.19 -58.48
C ILE A 694 15.50 -20.51 -57.71
N PRO A 695 16.42 -21.49 -57.81
CA PRO A 695 16.29 -22.75 -57.08
C PRO A 695 16.32 -22.53 -55.56
N ASN A 696 15.38 -23.12 -54.82
CA ASN A 696 15.36 -23.11 -53.36
C ASN A 696 16.06 -24.37 -52.82
N HIS A 697 17.39 -24.35 -52.77
CA HIS A 697 18.19 -25.50 -52.31
C HIS A 697 17.94 -25.84 -50.84
N SER A 698 17.75 -24.85 -49.96
CA SER A 698 17.48 -25.07 -48.54
C SER A 698 16.16 -25.81 -48.32
N LEU A 699 15.09 -25.39 -48.98
CA LEU A 699 13.79 -26.07 -48.89
C LEU A 699 13.85 -27.49 -49.47
N ARG A 700 14.61 -27.69 -50.56
CA ARG A 700 14.81 -29.01 -51.16
C ARG A 700 15.47 -29.99 -50.19
N VAL A 701 16.52 -29.56 -49.50
CA VAL A 701 17.20 -30.38 -48.48
C VAL A 701 16.26 -30.67 -47.31
N ALA A 702 15.49 -29.69 -46.84
CA ALA A 702 14.50 -29.89 -45.78
C ALA A 702 13.40 -30.91 -46.18
N ILE A 703 12.88 -30.83 -47.40
CA ILE A 703 11.91 -31.79 -47.94
C ILE A 703 12.53 -33.19 -48.06
N GLN A 704 13.78 -33.30 -48.51
CA GLN A 704 14.49 -34.58 -48.61
C GLN A 704 14.74 -35.21 -47.24
N GLN A 705 15.14 -34.43 -46.25
CA GLN A 705 15.28 -34.86 -44.86
C GLN A 705 13.93 -35.34 -44.30
N TRP A 706 12.86 -34.56 -44.47
CA TRP A 706 11.51 -34.95 -44.04
C TRP A 706 11.01 -36.25 -44.72
N LYS A 707 11.22 -36.40 -46.04
CA LYS A 707 10.90 -37.64 -46.77
C LYS A 707 11.69 -38.83 -46.20
N SER A 708 12.98 -38.65 -45.89
CA SER A 708 13.82 -39.71 -45.30
C SER A 708 13.46 -40.08 -43.86
N GLN A 709 12.86 -39.16 -43.09
CA GLN A 709 12.34 -39.40 -41.74
C GLN A 709 10.93 -40.03 -41.74
N SER A 710 10.23 -39.96 -42.88
CA SER A 710 8.86 -40.46 -43.08
C SER A 710 8.79 -41.80 -43.84
N SER A 711 9.95 -42.38 -44.19
CA SER A 711 10.09 -43.64 -44.95
C SER A 711 10.39 -44.85 -44.04
#